data_AF-A0A928C892-F1
#
_entry.id   AF-A0A928C892-F1
#
_cell.length_a   1.000
_cell.length_b   1.000
_cell.length_c   1.000
_cell.angle_alpha   90.00
_cell.angle_beta   90.00
_cell.angle_gamma   90.00
#
_symmetry.space_group_name_H-M   'P 1'
#
loop_
_entity.id
_entity.type
_entity.pdbx_description
1 polymer ?
#
loop_
_entity_poly.entity_id
_entity_poly.type
_entity_poly.pdbx_seq_one_letter_code
_entity_poly.pdbx_strand_id
1 'polypeptide(L)'
;MRKFYFVTKNLLLVLFLQFVVSQDLYAQKDSFFTYNNNEHYRDVDDITAPGLPRTHGITDNYQSPAPLGNGLLVLSLLGAGYLVKKSRKNRNKKNNIKIIFWGIMILGLGFSTEAQNFYFPKPADNFDGNNMTVYGQLKIDGEFADENIEIGAFCGDDVRGRAMVMKNDDVYLFFLTVFGNTNDVIDLKFYDHSVGTELNVSGDYYITFSPESINLNAGVVNYHTIRYKFIGNDEDWNKVSNWQLVCDSWAEPQNATQLPSSNPKMIDDIIVAANLDATSDYIVKDVEIISEKVLTIAPSASLEIIGDITNDDVNALVVDSDINGTGSLIHNDDNVVAKVNCHIDNSSVTRNWNADWHFISSPVANQTIESFIPTEENYDFYSWSEFNSTWYNQKKDDSQTNEFYTDNGLNFNIGRGYLVAYENEGYRKFSGTLNNGDVTFPLSCSTDGEYVVERFTGFNLVGNPYPSYIDWEAEGWTRDMLELQTIWIYDDDVNNYITYTLGGVATNGGSQYIAPCQGFFVKAASAGNIVMTNDIRTKSKSSFRKVNDENIFKVRVNGASGQDEIAVVKGDNDDVFKMFSLNEYAPSLYINKGVGSYSVVYIDDEESLPLNFEGGFAEYTISLSECGDSFDAIILEDKLTGEKVNLQTESYTFIHSGDSNAERFVLKIAQSSQPEAQSNFAYINNGEIIINDINGDAQIEIYDLMGRRVYENADAVSNVSTYGFSSGIYIIRKIDDKGIKTQKIVIE
;
A
#
# COMPACT_ATOMS: atom_id res chain seq x y z
N MET A 1 -20.53 -20.78 -6.52
CA MET A 1 -21.98 -21.07 -6.37
C MET A 1 -22.47 -20.45 -5.06
N ARG A 2 -23.43 -19.51 -5.14
CA ARG A 2 -24.38 -18.99 -4.13
C ARG A 2 -23.99 -18.84 -2.63
N LYS A 3 -24.03 -17.56 -2.20
CA LYS A 3 -24.54 -16.96 -0.93
C LYS A 3 -25.30 -17.88 0.05
N PHE A 4 -25.12 -17.70 1.37
CA PHE A 4 -26.07 -17.04 2.30
C PHE A 4 -25.72 -17.20 3.81
N TYR A 5 -26.05 -16.14 4.57
CA TYR A 5 -26.26 -15.96 6.03
C TYR A 5 -26.83 -17.16 6.84
N PHE A 6 -26.56 -17.25 8.16
CA PHE A 6 -27.45 -16.76 9.24
C PHE A 6 -26.94 -17.03 10.69
N VAL A 7 -27.51 -16.23 11.59
CA VAL A 7 -27.23 -15.89 13.01
C VAL A 7 -27.85 -16.90 14.01
N THR A 8 -27.57 -16.69 15.32
CA THR A 8 -28.40 -16.85 16.55
C THR A 8 -28.11 -18.08 17.43
N LYS A 9 -27.62 -17.92 18.69
CA LYS A 9 -28.20 -17.46 19.99
C LYS A 9 -28.85 -18.58 20.83
N ASN A 10 -28.57 -18.56 22.13
CA ASN A 10 -29.41 -19.07 23.25
C ASN A 10 -29.14 -18.20 24.51
N LEU A 11 -29.91 -18.15 25.60
CA LEU A 11 -31.36 -18.12 25.94
C LEU A 11 -31.43 -18.23 27.49
N LEU A 12 -32.39 -17.58 28.18
CA LEU A 12 -33.12 -18.00 29.42
C LEU A 12 -34.02 -16.82 29.92
N LEU A 13 -35.23 -16.91 30.53
CA LEU A 13 -36.14 -17.99 30.99
C LEU A 13 -37.58 -17.42 31.39
N VAL A 14 -38.66 -17.98 30.81
CA VAL A 14 -39.98 -18.54 31.30
C VAL A 14 -41.01 -17.84 32.29
N LEU A 15 -42.34 -17.78 31.93
CA LEU A 15 -43.54 -18.50 32.52
C LEU A 15 -44.95 -18.13 31.93
N PHE A 16 -45.68 -19.14 31.39
CA PHE A 16 -47.14 -19.54 31.36
C PHE A 16 -48.36 -18.55 31.33
N LEU A 17 -49.61 -18.82 30.84
CA LEU A 17 -50.33 -19.76 29.91
C LEU A 17 -51.88 -19.53 30.03
N GLN A 18 -52.69 -19.56 28.94
CA GLN A 18 -54.03 -20.24 28.79
C GLN A 18 -54.93 -19.74 27.62
N PHE A 19 -55.66 -20.71 27.03
CA PHE A 19 -56.59 -20.73 25.87
C PHE A 19 -58.00 -20.14 26.11
N VAL A 20 -58.70 -19.67 25.05
CA VAL A 20 -60.09 -20.04 24.63
C VAL A 20 -60.31 -19.74 23.12
N VAL A 21 -61.13 -20.59 22.49
CA VAL A 21 -61.56 -20.78 21.09
C VAL A 21 -62.59 -19.75 20.58
N SER A 22 -62.56 -19.37 19.28
CA SER A 22 -63.64 -19.59 18.28
C SER A 22 -63.69 -18.59 17.10
N GLN A 23 -63.61 -19.17 15.89
CA GLN A 23 -64.51 -19.03 14.72
C GLN A 23 -64.52 -17.81 13.76
N ASP A 24 -64.42 -18.21 12.48
CA ASP A 24 -65.12 -17.73 11.27
C ASP A 24 -64.56 -16.51 10.50
N LEU A 25 -64.56 -16.44 9.15
CA LEU A 25 -64.64 -17.36 7.99
C LEU A 25 -64.61 -16.46 6.72
N TYR A 26 -64.31 -17.04 5.56
CA TYR A 26 -64.51 -16.55 4.17
C TYR A 26 -63.53 -15.47 3.64
N ALA A 27 -62.59 -15.82 2.73
CA ALA A 27 -62.75 -15.95 1.26
C ALA A 27 -62.49 -14.61 0.55
N GLN A 28 -61.91 -14.50 -0.65
CA GLN A 28 -61.69 -15.42 -1.75
C GLN A 28 -60.66 -14.75 -2.71
N LYS A 29 -59.74 -15.56 -3.23
CA LYS A 29 -59.39 -15.70 -4.66
C LYS A 29 -58.93 -14.51 -5.54
N ASP A 30 -57.84 -14.84 -6.24
CA ASP A 30 -57.61 -14.70 -7.68
C ASP A 30 -57.19 -13.32 -8.21
N SER A 31 -55.90 -13.16 -8.52
CA SER A 31 -55.37 -13.32 -9.90
C SER A 31 -54.11 -12.48 -10.16
N PHE A 32 -53.08 -13.16 -10.67
CA PHE A 32 -51.97 -12.63 -11.45
C PHE A 32 -52.46 -11.87 -12.70
N PHE A 33 -51.74 -10.83 -13.15
CA PHE A 33 -50.87 -10.82 -14.35
C PHE A 33 -50.32 -9.42 -14.68
N THR A 34 -49.19 -9.47 -15.40
CA THR A 34 -48.17 -8.49 -15.77
C THR A 34 -48.43 -7.72 -17.08
N TYR A 35 -47.68 -6.61 -17.27
CA TYR A 35 -47.18 -5.99 -18.53
C TYR A 35 -48.26 -5.48 -19.54
N ASN A 36 -48.08 -4.42 -20.35
CA ASN A 36 -46.94 -3.99 -21.16
C ASN A 36 -47.17 -2.59 -21.78
N ASN A 37 -46.12 -2.08 -22.42
CA ASN A 37 -45.95 -0.83 -23.17
C ASN A 37 -46.90 -0.55 -24.36
N ASN A 38 -46.85 0.74 -24.76
CA ASN A 38 -46.85 1.32 -26.11
C ASN A 38 -48.10 2.02 -26.69
N GLU A 39 -47.78 3.17 -27.32
CA GLU A 39 -48.38 3.85 -28.49
C GLU A 39 -49.19 5.17 -28.33
N HIS A 40 -48.52 6.23 -28.83
CA HIS A 40 -48.95 7.18 -29.87
C HIS A 40 -49.66 8.51 -29.55
N TYR A 41 -48.88 9.58 -29.79
CA TYR A 41 -49.14 10.78 -30.60
C TYR A 41 -50.59 11.32 -30.68
N ARG A 42 -50.77 12.56 -30.22
CA ARG A 42 -51.34 13.64 -31.04
C ARG A 42 -51.00 15.03 -30.49
N ASP A 43 -50.95 15.93 -31.45
CA ASP A 43 -50.28 17.22 -31.52
C ASP A 43 -51.28 18.38 -31.30
N VAL A 44 -50.72 19.57 -31.04
CA VAL A 44 -51.29 20.95 -31.11
C VAL A 44 -52.47 21.27 -30.15
N ASP A 45 -52.52 22.37 -29.39
CA ASP A 45 -52.32 23.77 -29.79
C ASP A 45 -52.10 24.70 -28.59
N ASP A 46 -51.45 25.81 -28.90
CA ASP A 46 -51.04 26.95 -28.09
C ASP A 46 -52.23 27.82 -27.59
N ILE A 47 -51.90 28.82 -26.75
CA ILE A 47 -52.61 30.11 -26.54
C ILE A 47 -52.96 30.47 -25.06
N THR A 48 -52.01 31.21 -24.48
CA THR A 48 -52.12 32.47 -23.70
C THR A 48 -52.90 32.55 -22.37
N ALA A 49 -52.13 32.93 -21.34
CA ALA A 49 -52.48 33.74 -20.15
C ALA A 49 -53.32 35.01 -20.49
N PRO A 50 -53.89 35.82 -19.56
CA PRO A 50 -53.37 36.10 -18.21
C PRO A 50 -54.41 36.49 -17.11
N GLY A 51 -53.94 36.74 -15.87
CA GLY A 51 -54.67 37.64 -14.95
C GLY A 51 -54.47 37.42 -13.45
N LEU A 52 -53.42 38.04 -12.89
CA LEU A 52 -53.40 38.51 -11.49
C LEU A 52 -54.31 39.76 -11.38
N PRO A 53 -54.91 40.06 -10.20
CA PRO A 53 -54.28 40.95 -9.20
C PRO A 53 -54.41 40.42 -7.75
N ARG A 54 -53.40 40.59 -6.86
CA ARG A 54 -53.24 41.66 -5.84
C ARG A 54 -54.48 41.83 -4.94
N THR A 55 -54.48 41.93 -3.60
CA THR A 55 -53.47 42.20 -2.55
C THR A 55 -54.21 42.31 -1.18
N HIS A 56 -53.46 42.32 -0.07
CA HIS A 56 -53.71 42.97 1.25
C HIS A 56 -54.49 42.21 2.35
N GLY A 57 -53.72 41.58 3.27
CA GLY A 57 -53.49 42.03 4.65
C GLY A 57 -54.66 42.34 5.58
N ILE A 58 -54.79 41.56 6.67
CA ILE A 58 -55.32 41.99 7.97
C ILE A 58 -54.50 41.32 9.09
N THR A 59 -53.98 42.15 9.98
CA THR A 59 -53.40 41.86 11.31
C THR A 59 -54.51 41.71 12.35
N ASP A 60 -54.38 40.78 13.32
CA ASP A 60 -54.49 41.15 14.75
C ASP A 60 -54.10 40.03 15.74
N ASN A 61 -53.41 40.51 16.76
CA ASN A 61 -52.87 39.95 18.00
C ASN A 61 -53.73 38.91 18.78
N TYR A 62 -53.07 37.96 19.46
CA TYR A 62 -53.36 37.65 20.87
C TYR A 62 -52.16 36.95 21.59
N GLN A 63 -52.15 37.13 22.91
CA GLN A 63 -51.04 37.08 23.88
C GLN A 63 -50.39 35.72 24.16
N SER A 64 -49.14 35.76 24.67
CA SER A 64 -48.47 34.65 25.35
C SER A 64 -49.13 34.30 26.68
N PRO A 65 -49.01 33.03 27.12
CA PRO A 65 -48.10 32.76 28.24
C PRO A 65 -47.31 31.44 28.09
N ALA A 66 -46.06 31.42 28.56
CA ALA A 66 -45.31 30.17 28.87
C ALA A 66 -45.73 29.65 30.27
N PRO A 67 -45.34 28.44 30.77
CA PRO A 67 -44.35 27.48 30.26
C PRO A 67 -44.74 25.97 30.41
N LEU A 68 -43.78 25.09 30.01
CA LEU A 68 -43.59 23.67 30.36
C LEU A 68 -44.39 22.57 29.62
N GLY A 69 -43.64 21.67 28.97
CA GLY A 69 -43.95 20.23 28.94
C GLY A 69 -44.04 19.57 27.55
N ASN A 70 -43.17 18.59 27.34
CA ASN A 70 -43.25 17.46 26.40
C ASN A 70 -42.64 17.63 24.99
N GLY A 71 -41.36 17.26 24.89
CA GLY A 71 -40.72 16.78 23.67
C GLY A 71 -40.15 15.38 23.93
N LEU A 72 -40.69 14.38 23.24
CA LEU A 72 -40.38 12.96 23.31
C LEU A 72 -38.91 12.70 22.89
N LEU A 73 -38.14 12.02 23.73
CA LEU A 73 -36.79 11.52 23.45
C LEU A 73 -36.88 10.03 23.08
N VAL A 74 -36.42 9.65 21.90
CA VAL A 74 -36.12 8.26 21.55
C VAL A 74 -34.62 8.18 21.26
N LEU A 75 -33.90 7.54 22.19
CA LEU A 75 -32.54 7.04 22.03
C LEU A 75 -32.55 5.71 21.27
N SER A 76 -31.53 5.47 20.44
CA SER A 76 -30.97 4.12 20.29
C SER A 76 -29.44 4.21 20.24
N LEU A 77 -28.80 3.58 21.24
CA LEU A 77 -27.37 3.40 21.41
C LEU A 77 -26.79 2.36 20.43
N LEU A 78 -25.52 2.53 20.06
CA LEU A 78 -24.57 1.43 19.94
C LEU A 78 -23.22 1.89 20.51
N GLY A 79 -22.80 1.17 21.55
CA GLY A 79 -21.65 1.47 22.40
C GLY A 79 -20.37 0.77 21.96
N ALA A 80 -19.27 1.36 22.42
CA ALA A 80 -17.90 0.91 22.33
C ALA A 80 -17.53 -0.12 23.41
N GLY A 81 -16.42 -0.82 23.17
CA GLY A 81 -15.44 -1.26 24.17
C GLY A 81 -15.23 -2.77 24.36
N TYR A 82 -14.07 -3.32 24.78
CA TYR A 82 -12.71 -2.81 25.00
C TYR A 82 -11.76 -3.91 25.58
N LEU A 83 -10.40 -3.78 25.49
CA LEU A 83 -9.33 -4.02 26.53
C LEU A 83 -8.05 -4.89 26.24
N VAL A 84 -6.87 -4.21 26.30
CA VAL A 84 -5.57 -4.36 27.08
C VAL A 84 -4.80 -5.68 27.29
N LYS A 85 -3.46 -5.63 27.06
CA LYS A 85 -2.32 -5.63 28.06
C LYS A 85 -0.94 -5.76 27.38
N LYS A 86 0.24 -5.38 27.92
CA LYS A 86 0.80 -4.40 28.90
C LYS A 86 2.31 -4.74 29.01
N SER A 87 3.25 -3.79 29.04
CA SER A 87 4.63 -4.05 29.53
C SER A 87 5.35 -2.79 30.05
N ARG A 88 6.29 -2.97 30.99
CA ARG A 88 6.92 -1.95 31.87
C ARG A 88 8.46 -2.15 31.94
N LYS A 89 9.26 -1.10 31.63
CA LYS A 89 10.47 -0.54 32.32
C LYS A 89 11.71 -0.16 31.46
N ASN A 90 12.10 1.13 31.62
CA ASN A 90 13.44 1.79 31.66
C ASN A 90 14.39 1.69 30.43
N ARG A 91 15.10 2.73 29.93
CA ARG A 91 15.69 3.96 30.52
C ARG A 91 16.12 4.91 29.37
N ASN A 92 15.99 6.23 29.58
CA ASN A 92 16.64 7.37 28.88
C ASN A 92 16.71 7.36 27.34
N LYS A 93 15.81 8.11 26.68
CA LYS A 93 16.04 8.69 25.34
C LYS A 93 15.12 9.91 25.14
N LYS A 94 15.64 10.89 24.40
CA LYS A 94 15.00 12.18 24.07
C LYS A 94 13.56 12.00 23.57
N ASN A 95 12.66 12.85 24.07
CA ASN A 95 11.23 12.75 23.86
C ASN A 95 10.84 13.08 22.41
N ASN A 96 9.99 12.24 21.82
CA ASN A 96 9.36 12.47 20.51
C ASN A 96 7.84 12.40 20.72
N ILE A 97 7.17 13.56 20.67
CA ILE A 97 5.72 13.68 20.85
C ILE A 97 5.06 13.54 19.48
N LYS A 98 3.98 12.72 19.36
CA LYS A 98 3.18 12.51 18.14
C LYS A 98 1.68 12.71 18.43
N ILE A 99 1.01 13.56 17.66
CA ILE A 99 -0.45 13.83 17.74
C ILE A 99 -1.15 13.29 16.48
N ILE A 100 -2.31 12.62 16.64
CA ILE A 100 -3.14 12.09 15.53
C ILE A 100 -4.55 12.68 15.65
N PHE A 101 -5.05 13.33 14.58
CA PHE A 101 -6.40 13.91 14.49
C PHE A 101 -7.35 13.02 13.68
N TRP A 102 -8.62 12.98 14.09
CA TRP A 102 -9.74 12.42 13.32
C TRP A 102 -10.90 13.42 13.35
N GLY A 103 -11.64 13.62 12.26
CA GLY A 103 -12.75 14.58 12.18
C GLY A 103 -14.11 13.91 12.00
N ILE A 104 -15.02 14.10 12.96
CA ILE A 104 -16.46 13.80 12.95
C ILE A 104 -17.15 14.91 13.75
N MET A 105 -18.20 15.49 13.19
CA MET A 105 -19.05 16.47 13.88
C MET A 105 -20.10 15.72 14.72
N ILE A 106 -20.11 15.90 16.05
CA ILE A 106 -21.24 15.51 16.90
C ILE A 106 -21.72 16.75 17.65
N LEU A 107 -23.01 17.04 17.52
CA LEU A 107 -23.69 18.09 18.30
C LEU A 107 -23.55 17.79 19.80
N GLY A 108 -22.97 18.74 20.52
CA GLY A 108 -22.53 18.58 21.90
C GLY A 108 -23.66 18.22 22.89
N LEU A 109 -23.38 17.24 23.74
CA LEU A 109 -24.05 17.06 25.03
C LEU A 109 -23.00 17.30 26.12
N GLY A 110 -23.17 18.37 26.89
CA GLY A 110 -22.31 18.68 28.02
C GLY A 110 -22.56 17.72 29.18
N PHE A 111 -21.50 17.10 29.68
CA PHE A 111 -21.48 16.43 30.98
C PHE A 111 -20.60 17.24 31.94
N SER A 112 -21.21 17.71 33.02
CA SER A 112 -20.57 18.17 34.26
C SER A 112 -20.68 17.02 35.27
N THR A 113 -19.79 16.68 36.20
CA THR A 113 -18.77 17.40 36.98
C THR A 113 -17.90 16.36 37.69
N GLU A 114 -16.59 16.58 37.75
CA GLU A 114 -15.83 16.58 39.01
C GLU A 114 -14.81 17.72 38.87
N ALA A 115 -14.54 18.46 39.94
CA ALA A 115 -13.71 19.67 39.90
C ALA A 115 -12.24 19.30 39.62
N GLN A 116 -11.90 19.14 38.34
CA GLN A 116 -10.51 18.98 37.93
C GLN A 116 -9.80 20.33 38.07
N ASN A 117 -8.69 20.34 38.81
CA ASN A 117 -7.87 21.53 39.00
C ASN A 117 -7.13 21.82 37.69
N PHE A 118 -7.72 22.64 36.84
CA PHE A 118 -7.04 23.13 35.65
C PHE A 118 -5.90 24.09 36.05
N TYR A 119 -4.69 23.82 35.57
CA TYR A 119 -3.52 24.67 35.63
C TYR A 119 -3.66 25.87 34.69
N PHE A 120 -4.14 25.68 33.45
CA PHE A 120 -4.35 26.80 32.54
C PHE A 120 -5.60 27.59 32.93
N PRO A 121 -5.58 28.94 32.84
CA PRO A 121 -6.73 29.77 33.21
C PRO A 121 -7.99 29.45 32.37
N LYS A 122 -9.17 29.70 32.93
CA LYS A 122 -10.42 29.56 32.16
C LYS A 122 -10.41 30.56 31.00
N PRO A 123 -10.85 30.17 29.77
CA PRO A 123 -11.05 31.12 28.69
C PRO A 123 -11.98 32.27 29.12
N ALA A 124 -11.71 33.48 28.65
CA ALA A 124 -12.50 34.67 28.98
C ALA A 124 -13.97 34.52 28.51
N ASP A 125 -14.94 35.11 29.22
CA ASP A 125 -16.37 34.91 28.89
C ASP A 125 -16.87 35.79 27.69
N ASN A 126 -15.98 36.54 27.03
CA ASN A 126 -16.33 37.53 25.99
C ASN A 126 -15.72 37.17 24.62
N PHE A 127 -16.13 36.05 24.01
CA PHE A 127 -15.76 35.71 22.64
C PHE A 127 -16.95 35.90 21.69
N ASP A 128 -16.77 36.70 20.64
CA ASP A 128 -17.79 36.99 19.64
C ASP A 128 -17.75 35.93 18.53
N GLY A 129 -18.54 34.87 18.70
CA GLY A 129 -19.19 34.16 17.60
C GLY A 129 -18.54 32.90 17.03
N ASN A 130 -17.23 32.68 17.13
CA ASN A 130 -16.60 31.50 16.51
C ASN A 130 -15.96 30.56 17.53
N ASN A 131 -16.35 29.28 17.48
CA ASN A 131 -15.71 28.21 18.24
C ASN A 131 -15.54 26.97 17.36
N MET A 132 -14.60 26.10 17.71
CA MET A 132 -14.47 24.75 17.16
C MET A 132 -14.16 23.80 18.29
N THR A 133 -14.66 22.59 18.16
CA THR A 133 -14.28 21.49 19.06
C THR A 133 -13.23 20.65 18.36
N VAL A 134 -12.06 20.58 18.96
CA VAL A 134 -10.92 19.78 18.53
C VAL A 134 -10.90 18.52 19.39
N TYR A 135 -10.78 17.35 18.77
CA TYR A 135 -10.53 16.12 19.51
C TYR A 135 -9.46 15.29 18.81
N GLY A 136 -8.72 14.50 19.59
CA GLY A 136 -7.61 13.73 19.08
C GLY A 136 -7.00 12.85 20.15
N GLN A 137 -6.06 12.02 19.72
CA GLN A 137 -5.25 11.20 20.61
C GLN A 137 -3.90 11.87 20.83
N LEU A 138 -3.52 12.02 22.09
CA LEU A 138 -2.20 12.53 22.46
C LEU A 138 -1.30 11.34 22.77
N LYS A 139 -0.15 11.24 22.09
CA LYS A 139 0.90 10.29 22.45
C LYS A 139 2.17 11.02 22.87
N ILE A 140 2.65 10.71 24.07
CA ILE A 140 3.93 11.17 24.60
C ILE A 140 4.88 9.98 24.52
N ASP A 141 5.95 10.11 23.73
CA ASP A 141 6.96 9.07 23.51
C ASP A 141 6.41 7.75 22.94
N GLY A 142 5.41 7.87 22.04
CA GLY A 142 4.77 6.74 21.38
C GLY A 142 3.67 6.05 22.20
N GLU A 143 3.55 6.41 23.49
CA GLU A 143 2.51 5.91 24.41
C GLU A 143 1.40 6.93 24.56
N PHE A 144 0.16 6.48 24.77
CA PHE A 144 -0.96 7.40 24.97
C PHE A 144 -0.81 8.17 26.28
N ALA A 145 -0.98 9.50 26.18
CA ALA A 145 -1.00 10.39 27.34
C ALA A 145 -2.17 10.03 28.25
N ASP A 146 -1.94 10.05 29.56
CA ASP A 146 -2.97 9.71 30.53
C ASP A 146 -3.86 10.90 30.93
N GLU A 147 -4.83 10.64 31.82
CA GLU A 147 -5.81 11.60 32.31
C GLU A 147 -5.26 12.73 33.19
N ASN A 148 -3.95 12.75 33.48
CA ASN A 148 -3.30 13.84 34.22
C ASN A 148 -2.78 14.96 33.29
N ILE A 149 -2.90 14.79 31.97
CA ILE A 149 -2.47 15.80 31.01
C ILE A 149 -3.60 16.79 30.71
N GLU A 150 -3.30 18.06 30.95
CA GLU A 150 -4.11 19.20 30.53
C GLU A 150 -3.57 19.80 29.24
N ILE A 151 -4.49 20.20 28.37
CA ILE A 151 -4.22 20.89 27.11
C ILE A 151 -4.84 22.27 27.19
N GLY A 152 -4.03 23.30 26.96
CA GLY A 152 -4.47 24.68 26.82
C GLY A 152 -4.21 25.17 25.41
N ALA A 153 -5.24 25.74 24.79
CA ALA A 153 -5.13 26.49 23.54
C ALA A 153 -4.89 27.97 23.87
N PHE A 154 -3.87 28.55 23.27
CA PHE A 154 -3.43 29.92 23.51
C PHE A 154 -3.34 30.71 22.21
N CYS A 155 -3.74 31.98 22.23
CA CYS A 155 -3.33 32.93 21.21
C CYS A 155 -2.41 33.95 21.88
N GLY A 156 -1.10 33.86 21.63
CA GLY A 156 -0.11 34.55 22.45
C GLY A 156 -0.20 34.10 23.91
N ASP A 157 -0.55 35.03 24.82
CA ASP A 157 -0.72 34.74 26.26
C ASP A 157 -2.18 34.49 26.65
N ASP A 158 -3.13 34.67 25.73
CA ASP A 158 -4.56 34.52 26.02
C ASP A 158 -5.02 33.06 25.87
N VAL A 159 -5.68 32.52 26.90
CA VAL A 159 -6.30 31.19 26.81
C VAL A 159 -7.57 31.26 25.97
N ARG A 160 -7.59 30.48 24.89
CA ARG A 160 -8.69 30.31 23.94
C ARG A 160 -9.48 29.02 24.15
N GLY A 161 -8.93 28.05 24.86
CA GLY A 161 -9.62 26.81 25.22
C GLY A 161 -8.79 26.03 26.23
N ARG A 162 -9.43 25.17 27.03
CA ARG A 162 -8.70 24.18 27.84
C ARG A 162 -9.49 22.89 27.97
N ALA A 163 -8.78 21.77 28.03
CA ALA A 163 -9.36 20.45 28.18
C ALA A 163 -8.40 19.51 28.90
N MET A 164 -8.96 18.52 29.58
CA MET A 164 -8.18 17.42 30.15
C MET A 164 -8.27 16.23 29.19
N VAL A 165 -7.21 15.43 29.14
CA VAL A 165 -7.27 14.14 28.46
C VAL A 165 -8.25 13.25 29.23
N MET A 166 -9.20 12.67 28.53
CA MET A 166 -10.20 11.75 29.05
C MET A 166 -9.85 10.35 28.61
N LYS A 167 -9.95 9.41 29.57
CA LYS A 167 -9.79 8.00 29.30
C LYS A 167 -11.15 7.39 28.98
N ASN A 168 -11.30 6.84 27.79
CA ASN A 168 -12.40 5.94 27.45
C ASN A 168 -11.81 4.56 27.19
N ASP A 169 -11.84 3.74 28.25
CA ASP A 169 -11.17 2.45 28.37
C ASP A 169 -9.63 2.51 28.07
N ASP A 170 -9.07 2.10 26.92
CA ASP A 170 -7.61 2.21 26.59
C ASP A 170 -7.28 3.36 25.61
N VAL A 171 -8.28 4.18 25.28
CA VAL A 171 -8.16 5.23 24.27
C VAL A 171 -8.28 6.52 25.03
N TYR A 172 -7.18 7.24 24.99
CA TYR A 172 -7.04 8.53 25.64
C TYR A 172 -7.33 9.60 24.61
N LEU A 173 -8.42 10.33 24.83
CA LEU A 173 -8.96 11.34 23.94
C LEU A 173 -9.08 12.65 24.69
N PHE A 174 -8.76 13.75 24.05
CA PHE A 174 -9.16 15.07 24.56
C PHE A 174 -10.27 15.63 23.69
N PHE A 175 -11.12 16.47 24.30
CA PHE A 175 -12.12 17.27 23.60
C PHE A 175 -11.96 18.71 24.05
N LEU A 176 -11.44 19.54 23.15
CA LEU A 176 -11.03 20.91 23.40
C LEU A 176 -11.88 21.86 22.57
N THR A 177 -12.77 22.59 23.22
CA THR A 177 -13.44 23.73 22.58
C THR A 177 -12.51 24.93 22.62
N VAL A 178 -12.17 25.45 21.44
CA VAL A 178 -11.33 26.64 21.27
C VAL A 178 -12.20 27.76 20.70
N PHE A 179 -12.16 28.91 21.36
CA PHE A 179 -12.86 30.13 20.98
C PHE A 179 -11.90 31.07 20.25
N GLY A 180 -12.38 31.74 19.20
CA GLY A 180 -11.61 32.70 18.43
C GLY A 180 -12.44 33.89 18.01
N ASN A 181 -11.80 35.06 17.92
CA ASN A 181 -12.46 36.30 17.50
C ASN A 181 -11.96 36.79 16.12
N THR A 182 -10.72 36.44 15.73
CA THR A 182 -10.01 36.86 14.51
C THR A 182 -9.17 35.70 13.92
N ASN A 183 -8.30 35.94 12.91
CA ASN A 183 -7.29 34.99 12.39
C ASN A 183 -6.21 34.66 13.46
N ASP A 184 -6.65 34.11 14.58
CA ASP A 184 -5.82 33.85 15.75
C ASP A 184 -4.98 32.59 15.49
N VAL A 185 -3.66 32.72 15.65
CA VAL A 185 -2.77 31.55 15.71
C VAL A 185 -2.92 30.91 17.09
N ILE A 186 -3.26 29.62 17.11
CA ILE A 186 -3.49 28.88 18.34
C ILE A 186 -2.31 27.97 18.65
N ASP A 187 -1.57 28.32 19.69
CA ASP A 187 -0.53 27.49 20.28
C ASP A 187 -1.13 26.54 21.32
N LEU A 188 -0.81 25.25 21.22
CA LEU A 188 -1.18 24.28 22.24
C LEU A 188 -0.05 24.14 23.26
N LYS A 189 -0.38 24.40 24.52
CA LYS A 189 0.48 24.10 25.67
C LYS A 189 -0.07 22.90 26.42
N PHE A 190 0.83 22.12 26.99
CA PHE A 190 0.49 20.89 27.69
C PHE A 190 1.06 20.96 29.10
N TYR A 191 0.26 20.61 30.10
CA TYR A 191 0.67 20.57 31.49
C TYR A 191 0.42 19.17 32.06
N ASP A 192 1.44 18.60 32.69
CA ASP A 192 1.31 17.32 33.37
C ASP A 192 1.12 17.54 34.87
N HIS A 193 -0.11 17.28 35.34
CA HIS A 193 -0.49 17.42 36.75
C HIS A 193 0.19 16.40 37.67
N SER A 194 0.66 15.27 37.14
CA SER A 194 1.31 14.23 37.95
C SER A 194 2.71 14.64 38.44
N VAL A 195 3.40 15.47 37.65
CA VAL A 195 4.76 15.95 37.92
C VAL A 195 4.84 17.47 38.11
N GLY A 196 3.77 18.20 37.82
CA GLY A 196 3.63 19.63 38.08
C GLY A 196 4.43 20.52 37.13
N THR A 197 4.59 20.12 35.86
CA THR A 197 5.39 20.88 34.88
C THR A 197 4.67 21.01 33.53
N GLU A 198 4.92 22.13 32.86
CA GLU A 198 4.61 22.28 31.43
C GLU A 198 5.54 21.36 30.62
N LEU A 199 4.98 20.69 29.63
CA LEU A 199 5.72 19.82 28.72
C LEU A 199 6.22 20.63 27.54
N ASN A 200 7.54 20.56 27.28
CA ASN A 200 8.12 21.14 26.07
C ASN A 200 7.83 20.24 24.87
N VAL A 201 6.99 20.73 23.96
CA VAL A 201 6.68 20.04 22.70
C VAL A 201 7.56 20.60 21.60
N SER A 202 8.36 19.73 20.97
CA SER A 202 9.05 20.02 19.72
C SER A 202 8.58 19.02 18.66
N GLY A 203 7.83 19.52 17.68
CA GLY A 203 7.24 18.77 16.58
C GLY A 203 6.25 19.68 15.83
N ASP A 204 6.14 19.52 14.52
CA ASP A 204 5.31 20.38 13.68
C ASP A 204 3.82 20.02 13.83
N TYR A 205 3.04 20.91 14.48
CA TYR A 205 1.58 20.82 14.58
C TYR A 205 0.97 22.20 14.37
N TYR A 206 0.00 22.35 13.47
CA TYR A 206 -0.75 23.59 13.29
C TYR A 206 -2.26 23.32 13.22
N ILE A 207 -3.05 24.08 13.97
CA ILE A 207 -4.52 24.18 13.85
C ILE A 207 -4.83 25.65 13.58
N THR A 208 -5.47 25.98 12.44
CA THR A 208 -5.77 27.38 12.07
C THR A 208 -7.26 27.59 11.84
N PHE A 209 -7.80 28.69 12.39
CA PHE A 209 -9.14 29.22 12.12
C PHE A 209 -9.05 30.48 11.24
N SER A 210 -10.09 30.78 10.45
CA SER A 210 -10.27 32.12 9.86
C SER A 210 -11.73 32.60 9.88
N PRO A 211 -12.01 33.80 10.43
CA PRO A 211 -13.28 34.50 10.27
C PRO A 211 -13.31 35.49 9.10
N GLU A 212 -14.51 35.97 8.77
CA GLU A 212 -14.85 36.86 7.65
C GLU A 212 -14.04 38.18 7.62
N SER A 213 -13.23 38.35 6.58
CA SER A 213 -12.78 39.58 5.87
C SER A 213 -12.34 40.84 6.65
N ILE A 214 -11.18 41.42 6.30
CA ILE A 214 -11.04 42.76 5.64
C ILE A 214 -9.58 43.19 5.37
N ASN A 215 -9.45 43.85 4.22
CA ASN A 215 -8.37 44.45 3.41
C ASN A 215 -7.16 45.26 3.98
N LEU A 216 -6.05 45.13 3.20
CA LEU A 216 -5.04 46.10 2.71
C LEU A 216 -3.95 46.68 3.66
N ASN A 217 -2.68 46.30 3.48
CA ASN A 217 -1.69 46.93 2.59
C ASN A 217 -0.23 46.61 2.98
N ALA A 218 0.63 46.56 1.96
CA ALA A 218 2.11 46.54 1.99
C ALA A 218 2.79 45.21 2.41
N GLY A 219 3.22 44.49 1.36
CA GLY A 219 4.34 43.55 1.27
C GLY A 219 4.80 42.83 2.53
N VAL A 220 4.60 41.51 2.56
CA VAL A 220 5.55 40.46 2.97
C VAL A 220 4.88 39.10 2.74
N VAL A 221 5.72 38.10 2.43
CA VAL A 221 5.51 36.69 2.12
C VAL A 221 4.38 36.02 2.93
N ASN A 222 3.41 35.39 2.26
CA ASN A 222 2.32 34.63 2.88
C ASN A 222 2.63 33.12 2.90
N TYR A 223 2.47 32.51 4.07
CA TYR A 223 2.37 31.06 4.25
C TYR A 223 0.97 30.59 3.81
N HIS A 224 0.87 29.47 3.09
CA HIS A 224 -0.42 28.93 2.63
C HIS A 224 -0.70 27.55 3.23
N THR A 225 -1.92 27.34 3.73
CA THR A 225 -2.42 26.08 4.30
C THR A 225 -3.37 25.41 3.29
N ILE A 226 -3.13 24.14 2.97
CA ILE A 226 -3.96 23.35 2.06
C ILE A 226 -5.09 22.62 2.82
N ARG A 227 -6.30 22.55 2.25
CA ARG A 227 -7.41 21.73 2.78
C ARG A 227 -7.88 20.70 1.74
N TYR A 228 -8.44 19.59 2.19
CA TYR A 228 -9.09 18.58 1.33
C TYR A 228 -10.57 18.48 1.71
N LYS A 229 -11.45 18.29 0.72
CA LYS A 229 -12.90 18.09 0.85
C LYS A 229 -13.28 16.75 0.23
N PHE A 230 -13.96 15.92 0.99
CA PHE A 230 -14.57 14.70 0.46
C PHE A 230 -15.78 15.06 -0.41
N ILE A 231 -15.82 14.57 -1.66
CA ILE A 231 -16.88 14.88 -2.63
C ILE A 231 -18.00 13.84 -2.64
N GLY A 232 -17.83 12.69 -1.98
CA GLY A 232 -18.92 11.77 -1.64
C GLY A 232 -19.56 11.04 -2.81
N ASN A 233 -18.79 10.69 -3.84
CA ASN A 233 -19.30 9.91 -4.98
C ASN A 233 -19.40 8.40 -4.69
N ASP A 234 -18.81 7.93 -3.59
CA ASP A 234 -18.75 6.54 -3.10
C ASP A 234 -18.60 6.56 -1.56
N GLU A 235 -19.00 5.49 -0.86
CA GLU A 235 -18.96 5.36 0.60
C GLU A 235 -17.59 4.93 1.15
N ASP A 236 -16.62 4.60 0.28
CA ASP A 236 -15.27 4.24 0.69
C ASP A 236 -14.40 5.47 1.01
N TRP A 237 -14.13 5.69 2.31
CA TRP A 237 -13.35 6.81 2.81
C TRP A 237 -11.84 6.68 2.54
N ASN A 238 -11.36 5.49 2.14
CA ASN A 238 -9.94 5.23 1.86
C ASN A 238 -9.56 5.46 0.39
N LYS A 239 -10.56 5.60 -0.50
CA LYS A 239 -10.33 5.81 -1.93
C LYS A 239 -9.93 7.24 -2.22
N VAL A 240 -8.72 7.44 -2.75
CA VAL A 240 -8.13 8.77 -2.99
C VAL A 240 -9.00 9.64 -3.91
N SER A 241 -9.64 9.04 -4.92
CA SER A 241 -10.53 9.75 -5.86
C SER A 241 -11.80 10.34 -5.23
N ASN A 242 -12.15 9.97 -3.98
CA ASN A 242 -13.26 10.59 -3.26
C ASN A 242 -12.88 11.88 -2.53
N TRP A 243 -11.60 12.26 -2.54
CA TRP A 243 -11.07 13.46 -1.91
C TRP A 243 -10.68 14.49 -2.98
N GLN A 244 -11.28 15.67 -2.92
CA GLN A 244 -10.95 16.82 -3.76
C GLN A 244 -10.16 17.84 -2.95
N LEU A 245 -9.08 18.37 -3.53
CA LEU A 245 -8.35 19.50 -2.96
C LEU A 245 -9.27 20.74 -2.89
N VAL A 246 -9.38 21.39 -1.73
CA VAL A 246 -10.08 22.66 -1.58
C VAL A 246 -9.13 23.68 -0.97
N CYS A 247 -8.63 24.57 -1.81
CA CYS A 247 -7.85 25.72 -1.36
C CYS A 247 -8.83 26.88 -1.09
N ASP A 248 -8.90 27.31 0.18
CA ASP A 248 -9.67 28.50 0.55
C ASP A 248 -8.78 29.72 0.33
N SER A 249 -8.98 30.37 -0.81
CA SER A 249 -8.26 31.52 -1.38
C SER A 249 -7.03 31.18 -2.23
N TRP A 250 -7.28 31.10 -3.54
CA TRP A 250 -6.28 31.17 -4.60
C TRP A 250 -5.49 32.46 -4.44
N ALA A 251 -4.19 32.35 -4.14
CA ALA A 251 -3.30 33.48 -4.33
C ALA A 251 -3.07 33.67 -5.83
N GLU A 252 -2.82 34.92 -6.26
CA GLU A 252 -2.38 35.19 -7.63
C GLU A 252 -1.15 34.32 -7.97
N PRO A 253 -1.05 33.80 -9.21
CA PRO A 253 0.06 32.94 -9.64
C PRO A 253 1.41 33.54 -9.26
N GLN A 254 2.29 32.73 -8.66
CA GLN A 254 3.62 33.19 -8.27
C GLN A 254 4.59 33.02 -9.45
N ASN A 255 5.23 34.12 -9.86
CA ASN A 255 6.40 34.06 -10.76
C ASN A 255 7.57 33.41 -9.99
N ALA A 256 7.71 32.11 -10.09
CA ALA A 256 8.75 31.38 -9.39
C ALA A 256 10.09 31.54 -10.11
N THR A 257 11.09 32.03 -9.37
CA THR A 257 12.50 32.00 -9.79
C THR A 257 13.28 30.90 -9.06
N GLN A 258 12.74 30.36 -7.96
CA GLN A 258 13.27 29.24 -7.18
C GLN A 258 12.11 28.51 -6.50
N LEU A 259 12.20 27.17 -6.36
CA LEU A 259 11.25 26.38 -5.59
C LEU A 259 11.56 26.47 -4.08
N PRO A 260 10.54 26.41 -3.21
CA PRO A 260 10.72 26.52 -1.76
C PRO A 260 11.52 25.34 -1.19
N SER A 261 12.41 25.62 -0.23
CA SER A 261 13.28 24.61 0.39
C SER A 261 12.70 23.95 1.66
N SER A 262 11.60 24.48 2.22
CA SER A 262 10.97 23.99 3.45
C SER A 262 9.84 22.98 3.21
N ASN A 263 9.64 22.09 4.18
CA ASN A 263 8.59 21.07 4.18
C ASN A 263 7.32 21.60 4.88
N PRO A 264 6.09 21.28 4.43
CA PRO A 264 5.76 20.49 3.25
C PRO A 264 6.01 21.26 1.94
N LYS A 265 6.55 20.57 0.93
CA LYS A 265 6.86 21.09 -0.42
C LYS A 265 5.63 21.13 -1.33
N MET A 266 4.56 21.76 -0.84
CA MET A 266 3.33 21.96 -1.58
C MET A 266 3.28 23.39 -2.13
N ILE A 267 2.95 23.54 -3.39
CA ILE A 267 2.85 24.82 -4.10
C ILE A 267 1.43 24.89 -4.70
N ASP A 268 0.81 26.07 -4.70
CA ASP A 268 -0.48 26.29 -5.36
C ASP A 268 -0.22 26.35 -6.88
N ASP A 269 -0.19 27.54 -7.48
CA ASP A 269 0.11 27.68 -8.91
C ASP A 269 1.54 28.19 -9.11
N ILE A 270 2.24 27.64 -10.10
CA ILE A 270 3.58 28.10 -10.48
C ILE A 270 3.60 28.63 -11.90
N ILE A 271 4.05 29.89 -12.04
CA ILE A 271 4.50 30.42 -13.31
C ILE A 271 6.02 30.30 -13.35
N VAL A 272 6.52 29.44 -14.24
CA VAL A 272 7.95 29.23 -14.46
C VAL A 272 8.48 30.39 -15.30
N ALA A 273 8.86 31.47 -14.62
CA ALA A 273 9.36 32.72 -15.22
C ALA A 273 10.90 32.74 -15.38
N ALA A 274 11.59 31.72 -14.85
CA ALA A 274 13.02 31.47 -15.00
C ALA A 274 13.26 29.95 -15.11
N ASN A 275 14.44 29.52 -15.58
CA ASN A 275 14.78 28.10 -15.56
C ASN A 275 14.81 27.60 -14.11
N LEU A 276 14.16 26.46 -13.87
CA LEU A 276 13.84 25.98 -12.55
C LEU A 276 14.09 24.47 -12.44
N ASP A 277 14.73 24.04 -11.36
CA ASP A 277 14.99 22.63 -11.10
C ASP A 277 14.21 22.16 -9.85
N ALA A 278 13.30 21.20 -10.05
CA ALA A 278 12.67 20.42 -9.00
C ALA A 278 13.66 19.36 -8.50
N THR A 279 14.43 19.72 -7.47
CA THR A 279 15.49 18.89 -6.86
C THR A 279 15.00 18.08 -5.65
N SER A 280 13.70 17.93 -5.50
CA SER A 280 13.04 17.27 -4.38
C SER A 280 11.62 16.88 -4.76
N ASP A 281 10.93 16.19 -3.86
CA ASP A 281 9.50 15.90 -4.04
C ASP A 281 8.68 17.17 -3.84
N TYR A 282 7.95 17.58 -4.88
CA TYR A 282 7.01 18.69 -4.87
C TYR A 282 5.62 18.22 -5.28
N ILE A 283 4.60 18.84 -4.71
CA ILE A 283 3.23 18.75 -5.21
C ILE A 283 2.80 20.17 -5.57
N VAL A 284 2.29 20.35 -6.78
CA VAL A 284 1.85 21.62 -7.36
C VAL A 284 0.42 21.45 -7.83
N LYS A 285 -0.35 22.53 -7.85
CA LYS A 285 -1.67 22.52 -8.46
C LYS A 285 -1.57 22.77 -9.96
N ASP A 286 -1.34 24.01 -10.38
CA ASP A 286 -1.24 24.38 -11.79
C ASP A 286 0.21 24.79 -12.13
N VAL A 287 0.66 24.43 -13.33
CA VAL A 287 1.98 24.79 -13.87
C VAL A 287 1.82 25.52 -15.20
N GLU A 288 2.27 26.77 -15.26
CA GLU A 288 2.45 27.50 -16.52
C GLU A 288 3.94 27.70 -16.79
N ILE A 289 4.42 27.24 -17.95
CA ILE A 289 5.81 27.47 -18.36
C ILE A 289 5.87 28.58 -19.40
N ILE A 290 6.44 29.72 -19.01
CA ILE A 290 6.60 30.84 -19.95
C ILE A 290 7.59 30.45 -21.06
N SER A 291 7.30 30.90 -22.28
CA SER A 291 8.15 30.72 -23.46
C SER A 291 9.65 30.90 -23.15
N GLU A 292 10.47 29.98 -23.67
CA GLU A 292 11.92 29.91 -23.47
C GLU A 292 12.40 29.57 -22.04
N LYS A 293 11.49 29.24 -21.11
CA LYS A 293 11.84 28.74 -19.77
C LYS A 293 11.76 27.24 -19.70
N VAL A 294 12.54 26.67 -18.78
CA VAL A 294 12.64 25.22 -18.59
C VAL A 294 12.37 24.89 -17.13
N LEU A 295 11.44 23.96 -16.89
CA LEU A 295 11.24 23.27 -15.63
C LEU A 295 11.84 21.86 -15.75
N THR A 296 12.90 21.60 -15.01
CA THR A 296 13.57 20.29 -14.96
C THR A 296 13.20 19.58 -13.67
N ILE A 297 12.74 18.34 -13.76
CA ILE A 297 12.60 17.44 -12.63
C ILE A 297 13.90 16.65 -12.54
N ALA A 298 14.65 16.89 -11.46
CA ALA A 298 15.97 16.31 -11.28
C ALA A 298 15.89 14.78 -11.09
N PRO A 299 17.00 14.05 -11.33
CA PRO A 299 17.09 12.63 -11.00
C PRO A 299 16.66 12.34 -9.56
N SER A 300 15.88 11.28 -9.36
CA SER A 300 15.32 10.86 -8.05
C SER A 300 14.39 11.87 -7.34
N ALA A 301 14.05 13.01 -7.97
CA ALA A 301 13.04 13.94 -7.49
C ALA A 301 11.66 13.64 -8.08
N SER A 302 10.60 14.21 -7.51
CA SER A 302 9.26 14.09 -8.06
C SER A 302 8.52 15.42 -8.12
N LEU A 303 7.67 15.55 -9.14
CA LEU A 303 6.72 16.63 -9.30
C LEU A 303 5.34 16.03 -9.55
N GLU A 304 4.44 16.18 -8.59
CA GLU A 304 3.03 15.84 -8.73
C GLU A 304 2.23 17.10 -9.03
N ILE A 305 1.52 17.12 -10.14
CA ILE A 305 0.70 18.24 -10.59
C ILE A 305 -0.76 17.80 -10.53
N ILE A 306 -1.54 18.43 -9.66
CA ILE A 306 -2.92 18.03 -9.36
C ILE A 306 -3.92 18.69 -10.33
N GLY A 307 -3.60 19.89 -10.81
CA GLY A 307 -4.38 20.67 -11.77
C GLY A 307 -3.69 20.75 -13.13
N ASP A 308 -3.83 21.90 -13.79
CA ASP A 308 -3.56 22.06 -15.22
C ASP A 308 -2.07 22.34 -15.51
N ILE A 309 -1.58 21.83 -16.64
CA ILE A 309 -0.25 22.10 -17.20
C ILE A 309 -0.39 22.88 -18.49
N THR A 310 0.01 24.15 -18.45
CA THR A 310 0.19 24.98 -19.66
C THR A 310 1.65 24.92 -20.09
N ASN A 311 1.94 24.07 -21.07
CA ASN A 311 3.24 23.98 -21.74
C ASN A 311 3.08 23.71 -23.25
N ASP A 312 3.56 24.63 -24.07
CA ASP A 312 3.52 24.50 -25.54
C ASP A 312 4.89 24.13 -26.17
N ASP A 313 5.95 24.03 -25.38
CA ASP A 313 7.30 23.67 -25.86
C ASP A 313 7.74 22.32 -25.26
N VAL A 314 7.98 21.35 -26.13
CA VAL A 314 8.48 20.01 -25.77
C VAL A 314 9.81 20.05 -24.99
N ASN A 315 10.57 21.14 -25.08
CA ASN A 315 11.84 21.31 -24.37
C ASN A 315 11.70 22.03 -23.03
N ALA A 316 10.53 22.57 -22.71
CA ALA A 316 10.31 23.42 -21.56
C ALA A 316 9.92 22.64 -20.28
N LEU A 317 9.34 21.44 -20.42
CA LEU A 317 9.15 20.50 -19.31
C LEU A 317 10.07 19.29 -19.51
N VAL A 318 10.98 19.04 -18.57
CA VAL A 318 11.99 17.99 -18.68
C VAL A 318 11.96 17.09 -17.45
N VAL A 319 11.78 15.78 -17.67
CA VAL A 319 12.08 14.75 -16.68
C VAL A 319 13.48 14.26 -16.93
N ASP A 320 14.40 14.48 -15.99
CA ASP A 320 15.81 14.15 -16.14
C ASP A 320 16.18 12.85 -15.41
N SER A 321 17.30 12.25 -15.80
CA SER A 321 17.83 11.02 -15.18
C SER A 321 19.35 11.08 -15.04
N ASP A 322 19.87 10.23 -14.17
CA ASP A 322 21.30 9.94 -14.04
C ASP A 322 21.47 8.48 -13.57
N ILE A 323 22.71 8.10 -13.24
CA ILE A 323 23.04 6.76 -12.72
C ILE A 323 22.32 6.42 -11.40
N ASN A 324 21.84 7.41 -10.65
CA ASN A 324 21.15 7.19 -9.37
C ASN A 324 19.64 6.97 -9.57
N GLY A 325 19.08 7.42 -10.69
CA GLY A 325 17.68 7.18 -11.05
C GLY A 325 17.10 8.23 -11.99
N THR A 326 15.79 8.18 -12.16
CA THR A 326 15.04 9.11 -13.02
C THR A 326 14.12 9.97 -12.16
N GLY A 327 13.82 11.20 -12.59
CA GLY A 327 12.76 12.00 -11.97
C GLY A 327 11.37 11.40 -12.24
N SER A 328 10.38 11.76 -11.43
CA SER A 328 8.98 11.41 -11.67
C SER A 328 8.11 12.64 -11.92
N LEU A 329 7.36 12.62 -13.01
CA LEU A 329 6.27 13.55 -13.27
C LEU A 329 4.93 12.83 -13.14
N ILE A 330 4.11 13.23 -12.17
CA ILE A 330 2.75 12.72 -11.99
C ILE A 330 1.79 13.84 -12.36
N HIS A 331 0.90 13.60 -13.32
CA HIS A 331 -0.12 14.55 -13.77
C HIS A 331 -1.33 13.79 -14.33
N ASN A 332 -2.47 14.46 -14.44
CA ASN A 332 -3.67 13.91 -15.07
C ASN A 332 -4.06 14.60 -16.38
N ASP A 333 -3.32 15.62 -16.80
CA ASP A 333 -3.58 16.35 -18.04
C ASP A 333 -3.25 15.58 -19.30
N ASP A 334 -4.14 15.68 -20.29
CA ASP A 334 -3.93 15.16 -21.63
C ASP A 334 -3.12 16.15 -22.48
N ASN A 335 -2.46 15.63 -23.51
CA ASN A 335 -1.71 16.41 -24.50
C ASN A 335 -0.52 17.22 -23.96
N VAL A 336 -0.06 16.93 -22.74
CA VAL A 336 1.15 17.54 -22.17
C VAL A 336 2.36 17.16 -23.01
N VAL A 337 3.04 18.16 -23.59
CA VAL A 337 4.31 17.95 -24.29
C VAL A 337 5.47 18.10 -23.33
N ALA A 338 6.44 17.18 -23.40
CA ALA A 338 7.62 17.22 -22.55
C ALA A 338 8.76 16.40 -23.17
N LYS A 339 9.93 16.51 -22.52
CA LYS A 339 11.09 15.66 -22.76
C LYS A 339 11.34 14.76 -21.57
N VAL A 340 11.51 13.47 -21.81
CA VAL A 340 11.97 12.51 -20.81
C VAL A 340 13.34 12.01 -21.24
N ASN A 341 14.37 12.36 -20.47
CA ASN A 341 15.71 11.86 -20.66
C ASN A 341 15.83 10.53 -19.92
N CYS A 342 16.27 9.48 -20.61
CA CYS A 342 16.55 8.18 -20.03
C CYS A 342 18.05 7.93 -20.13
N HIS A 343 18.70 7.88 -18.98
CA HIS A 343 20.11 7.58 -18.85
C HIS A 343 20.31 6.12 -19.19
N ILE A 344 21.18 5.87 -20.18
CA ILE A 344 21.64 4.54 -20.51
C ILE A 344 23.12 4.50 -20.13
N ASP A 345 23.43 3.69 -19.12
CA ASP A 345 24.81 3.46 -18.72
C ASP A 345 25.52 2.56 -19.75
N ASN A 346 26.83 2.73 -19.84
CA ASN A 346 27.73 1.74 -20.38
C ASN A 346 28.91 1.61 -19.41
N SER A 347 28.72 0.82 -18.36
CA SER A 347 29.76 0.51 -17.36
C SER A 347 30.87 -0.38 -17.97
N SER A 348 30.61 -0.96 -19.14
CA SER A 348 31.45 -1.95 -19.83
C SER A 348 32.50 -1.35 -20.78
N VAL A 349 33.31 -0.39 -20.31
CA VAL A 349 34.58 -0.07 -21.02
C VAL A 349 35.65 -1.16 -20.82
N THR A 350 35.41 -2.13 -19.91
CA THR A 350 36.38 -3.15 -19.49
C THR A 350 36.00 -4.60 -19.85
N ARG A 351 34.76 -4.88 -20.27
CA ARG A 351 34.32 -6.24 -20.66
C ARG A 351 34.22 -6.32 -22.17
N ASN A 352 35.31 -6.75 -22.81
CA ASN A 352 35.58 -6.82 -24.26
C ASN A 352 34.52 -7.50 -25.19
N TRP A 353 33.35 -7.90 -24.68
CA TRP A 353 32.29 -8.61 -25.41
C TRP A 353 30.86 -8.31 -24.94
N ASN A 354 30.65 -7.41 -23.97
CA ASN A 354 29.32 -7.12 -23.43
C ASN A 354 28.94 -5.68 -23.74
N ALA A 355 28.11 -5.49 -24.76
CA ALA A 355 27.27 -4.30 -24.81
C ALA A 355 26.30 -4.39 -23.61
N ASP A 356 26.22 -3.35 -22.78
CA ASP A 356 25.27 -3.33 -21.67
C ASP A 356 23.86 -3.25 -22.29
N TRP A 357 23.12 -4.35 -22.14
CA TRP A 357 21.79 -4.52 -22.70
C TRP A 357 20.76 -3.93 -21.74
N HIS A 358 19.93 -3.02 -22.25
CA HIS A 358 18.95 -2.30 -21.46
C HIS A 358 17.54 -2.57 -21.98
N PHE A 359 16.59 -2.78 -21.07
CA PHE A 359 15.18 -2.76 -21.43
C PHE A 359 14.65 -1.32 -21.44
N ILE A 360 14.14 -0.90 -22.59
CA ILE A 360 13.65 0.45 -22.82
C ILE A 360 12.18 0.46 -23.25
N SER A 361 11.43 1.46 -22.79
CA SER A 361 10.03 1.70 -23.15
C SER A 361 9.77 3.19 -23.32
N SER A 362 8.67 3.55 -23.98
CA SER A 362 8.37 4.96 -24.27
C SER A 362 7.34 5.55 -23.31
N PRO A 363 7.69 6.62 -22.56
CA PRO A 363 6.71 7.44 -21.83
C PRO A 363 5.99 8.47 -22.72
N VAL A 364 6.33 8.52 -24.01
CA VAL A 364 5.83 9.48 -25.00
C VAL A 364 5.06 8.75 -26.10
N ALA A 365 3.91 9.28 -26.48
CA ALA A 365 3.11 8.77 -27.58
C ALA A 365 3.79 9.03 -28.93
N ASN A 366 3.70 8.08 -29.87
CA ASN A 366 4.23 8.20 -31.22
C ASN A 366 5.74 8.51 -31.31
N GLN A 367 6.54 8.16 -30.30
CA GLN A 367 7.99 8.28 -30.39
C GLN A 367 8.52 7.38 -31.52
N THR A 368 9.28 7.95 -32.46
CA THR A 368 9.91 7.19 -33.54
C THR A 368 11.11 6.37 -33.02
N ILE A 369 11.24 5.13 -33.50
CA ILE A 369 12.35 4.23 -33.15
C ILE A 369 13.65 4.68 -33.83
N GLU A 370 13.58 5.34 -34.98
CA GLU A 370 14.75 5.74 -35.79
C GLU A 370 15.85 6.43 -34.98
N SER A 371 15.48 7.34 -34.06
CA SER A 371 16.44 8.07 -33.21
C SER A 371 17.07 7.26 -32.08
N PHE A 372 16.62 6.02 -31.88
CA PHE A 372 17.08 5.09 -30.86
C PHE A 372 17.87 3.92 -31.45
N ILE A 373 17.94 3.79 -32.77
CA ILE A 373 18.71 2.73 -33.42
C ILE A 373 20.22 2.98 -33.21
N PRO A 374 20.97 2.03 -32.64
CA PRO A 374 22.42 2.17 -32.52
C PRO A 374 23.08 2.18 -33.91
N THR A 375 24.04 3.08 -34.11
CA THR A 375 24.76 3.22 -35.39
C THR A 375 25.94 2.27 -35.54
N GLU A 376 26.45 1.76 -34.43
CA GLU A 376 27.66 0.93 -34.38
C GLU A 376 27.36 -0.54 -34.70
N GLU A 377 28.33 -1.22 -35.30
CA GLU A 377 28.15 -2.56 -35.87
C GLU A 377 27.72 -3.61 -34.84
N ASN A 378 28.29 -3.58 -33.63
CA ASN A 378 28.09 -4.58 -32.58
C ASN A 378 26.90 -4.29 -31.64
N TYR A 379 26.09 -3.28 -31.94
CA TYR A 379 25.03 -2.78 -31.05
C TYR A 379 23.70 -2.74 -31.76
N ASP A 380 22.66 -3.32 -31.16
CA ASP A 380 21.41 -3.59 -31.86
C ASP A 380 20.20 -3.15 -31.06
N PHE A 381 19.07 -3.15 -31.76
CA PHE A 381 17.74 -2.86 -31.21
C PHE A 381 16.83 -4.05 -31.50
N TYR A 382 16.19 -4.59 -30.47
CA TYR A 382 15.34 -5.78 -30.56
C TYR A 382 13.96 -5.56 -29.96
N SER A 383 13.00 -6.34 -30.47
CA SER A 383 11.70 -6.56 -29.83
C SER A 383 11.51 -8.03 -29.51
N TRP A 384 10.92 -8.35 -28.38
CA TRP A 384 10.57 -9.73 -28.02
C TRP A 384 9.25 -10.17 -28.67
N SER A 385 9.24 -11.36 -29.26
CA SER A 385 8.05 -12.03 -29.77
C SER A 385 7.80 -13.29 -28.94
N GLU A 386 6.82 -13.25 -28.04
CA GLU A 386 6.44 -14.41 -27.22
C GLU A 386 5.86 -15.53 -28.09
N PHE A 387 5.03 -15.17 -29.09
CA PHE A 387 4.40 -16.14 -29.98
C PHE A 387 5.42 -17.04 -30.70
N ASN A 388 6.57 -16.47 -31.09
CA ASN A 388 7.67 -17.19 -31.75
C ASN A 388 8.83 -17.51 -30.80
N SER A 389 8.70 -17.18 -29.51
CA SER A 389 9.72 -17.36 -28.47
C SER A 389 11.11 -16.85 -28.89
N THR A 390 11.18 -15.67 -29.51
CA THR A 390 12.44 -15.15 -30.09
C THR A 390 12.53 -13.62 -30.09
N TRP A 391 13.75 -13.12 -30.19
CA TRP A 391 14.04 -11.70 -30.37
C TRP A 391 14.09 -11.36 -31.87
N TYR A 392 13.33 -10.34 -32.28
CA TYR A 392 13.42 -9.76 -33.62
C TYR A 392 14.40 -8.60 -33.62
N ASN A 393 15.45 -8.73 -34.42
CA ASN A 393 16.47 -7.70 -34.60
C ASN A 393 16.01 -6.66 -35.64
N GLN A 394 16.04 -5.39 -35.28
CA GLN A 394 15.76 -4.28 -36.20
C GLN A 394 16.71 -4.29 -37.41
N LYS A 395 17.97 -4.71 -37.27
CA LYS A 395 18.97 -4.78 -38.35
C LYS A 395 18.83 -6.00 -39.27
N LYS A 396 17.86 -6.89 -39.04
CA LYS A 396 17.67 -8.07 -39.90
C LYS A 396 17.45 -7.62 -41.35
N ASP A 397 18.47 -7.89 -42.18
CA ASP A 397 18.49 -7.58 -43.59
C ASP A 397 18.17 -8.87 -44.36
N ASP A 398 16.88 -9.17 -44.50
CA ASP A 398 16.43 -10.15 -45.45
C ASP A 398 15.64 -9.49 -46.59
N SER A 399 15.64 -10.12 -47.76
CA SER A 399 14.87 -9.65 -48.92
C SER A 399 13.34 -9.84 -48.76
N GLN A 400 12.88 -10.13 -47.54
CA GLN A 400 11.50 -10.22 -47.12
C GLN A 400 11.18 -9.11 -46.10
N THR A 401 9.96 -9.10 -45.57
CA THR A 401 9.52 -8.12 -44.57
C THR A 401 10.24 -8.35 -43.24
N ASN A 402 10.97 -7.36 -42.74
CA ASN A 402 11.61 -7.42 -41.43
C ASN A 402 10.53 -7.50 -40.31
N GLU A 403 10.50 -8.65 -39.62
CA GLU A 403 9.54 -8.99 -38.58
C GLU A 403 9.48 -7.97 -37.44
N PHE A 404 10.60 -7.33 -37.10
CA PHE A 404 10.62 -6.23 -36.13
C PHE A 404 9.66 -5.12 -36.55
N TYR A 405 9.71 -4.68 -37.80
CA TYR A 405 8.84 -3.61 -38.28
C TYR A 405 7.41 -4.09 -38.56
N THR A 406 7.22 -5.36 -38.89
CA THR A 406 5.89 -5.97 -39.03
C THR A 406 5.13 -5.97 -37.71
N ASP A 407 5.80 -6.34 -36.61
CA ASP A 407 5.17 -6.43 -35.28
C ASP A 407 5.06 -5.08 -34.59
N ASN A 408 5.98 -4.15 -34.86
CA ASN A 408 6.07 -2.92 -34.08
C ASN A 408 5.71 -1.65 -34.87
N GLY A 409 5.80 -1.65 -36.19
CA GLY A 409 5.79 -0.41 -36.98
C GLY A 409 7.05 0.43 -36.77
N LEU A 410 6.99 1.73 -37.07
CA LEU A 410 8.13 2.66 -37.00
C LEU A 410 8.27 3.38 -35.65
N ASN A 411 7.27 3.24 -34.78
CA ASN A 411 7.18 3.94 -33.50
C ASN A 411 7.23 2.94 -32.35
N PHE A 412 7.61 3.42 -31.17
CA PHE A 412 7.40 2.68 -29.93
C PHE A 412 5.91 2.44 -29.71
N ASN A 413 5.54 1.19 -29.42
CA ASN A 413 4.17 0.87 -29.01
C ASN A 413 3.99 1.18 -27.53
N ILE A 414 2.89 1.84 -27.18
CA ILE A 414 2.59 2.23 -25.80
C ILE A 414 2.47 0.96 -24.94
N GLY A 415 3.14 0.95 -23.78
CA GLY A 415 3.16 -0.19 -22.85
C GLY A 415 4.03 -1.38 -23.28
N ARG A 416 4.73 -1.30 -24.42
CA ARG A 416 5.70 -2.31 -24.86
C ARG A 416 7.11 -2.00 -24.38
N GLY A 417 7.85 -3.02 -23.94
CA GLY A 417 9.29 -2.92 -23.73
C GLY A 417 10.08 -3.43 -24.94
N TYR A 418 11.31 -2.94 -25.07
CA TYR A 418 12.27 -3.27 -26.11
C TYR A 418 13.63 -3.53 -25.48
N LEU A 419 14.54 -4.18 -26.21
CA LEU A 419 15.91 -4.44 -25.77
C LEU A 419 16.87 -3.68 -26.67
N VAL A 420 17.80 -2.93 -26.08
CA VAL A 420 18.77 -2.14 -26.83
C VAL A 420 20.13 -2.17 -26.15
N ALA A 421 21.20 -2.04 -26.93
CA ALA A 421 22.52 -1.77 -26.40
C ALA A 421 23.20 -0.66 -27.20
N TYR A 422 24.11 0.08 -26.58
CA TYR A 422 24.81 1.20 -27.22
C TYR A 422 26.29 1.21 -26.87
N GLU A 423 27.11 1.74 -27.78
CA GLU A 423 28.57 1.84 -27.57
C GLU A 423 28.97 2.85 -26.52
N ASN A 424 28.24 3.95 -26.43
CA ASN A 424 28.59 5.03 -25.52
C ASN A 424 27.45 5.26 -24.55
N GLU A 425 27.82 5.48 -23.29
CA GLU A 425 26.91 6.01 -22.28
C GLU A 425 26.21 7.27 -22.81
N GLY A 426 24.99 7.50 -22.35
CA GLY A 426 24.34 8.78 -22.59
C GLY A 426 22.83 8.73 -22.54
N TYR A 427 22.24 9.85 -22.92
CA TYR A 427 20.80 10.02 -22.85
C TYR A 427 20.12 9.55 -24.12
N ARG A 428 19.05 8.78 -23.93
CA ARG A 428 18.02 8.59 -24.94
C ARG A 428 16.86 9.52 -24.60
N LYS A 429 16.42 10.29 -25.59
CA LYS A 429 15.52 11.43 -25.39
C LYS A 429 14.18 11.10 -26.00
N PHE A 430 13.21 10.80 -25.15
CA PHE A 430 11.81 10.77 -25.57
C PHE A 430 11.29 12.21 -25.59
N SER A 431 10.64 12.62 -26.66
CA SER A 431 10.19 14.01 -26.82
C SER A 431 8.91 14.04 -27.63
N GLY A 432 7.85 14.55 -27.01
CA GLY A 432 6.53 14.64 -27.62
C GLY A 432 5.46 14.72 -26.55
N THR A 433 4.25 14.31 -26.92
CA THR A 433 3.11 14.20 -25.99
C THR A 433 3.31 13.03 -25.05
N LEU A 434 3.29 13.28 -23.75
CA LEU A 434 3.37 12.25 -22.70
C LEU A 434 2.17 11.30 -22.79
N ASN A 435 2.38 10.02 -22.56
CA ASN A 435 1.28 9.08 -22.40
C ASN A 435 0.56 9.40 -21.08
N ASN A 436 -0.77 9.44 -21.13
CA ASN A 436 -1.63 9.65 -19.97
C ASN A 436 -2.86 8.72 -19.99
N GLY A 437 -3.46 8.50 -18.83
CA GLY A 437 -4.63 7.64 -18.65
C GLY A 437 -4.30 6.15 -18.70
N ASP A 438 -5.35 5.35 -18.85
CA ASP A 438 -5.26 3.89 -18.83
C ASP A 438 -4.56 3.35 -20.08
N VAL A 439 -3.53 2.52 -19.88
CA VAL A 439 -2.81 1.82 -20.93
C VAL A 439 -3.13 0.33 -20.87
N THR A 440 -3.62 -0.20 -21.99
CA THR A 440 -3.88 -1.64 -22.15
C THR A 440 -2.83 -2.25 -23.07
N PHE A 441 -2.07 -3.22 -22.56
CA PHE A 441 -1.09 -3.96 -23.35
C PHE A 441 -1.53 -5.42 -23.52
N PRO A 442 -1.61 -5.94 -24.77
CA PRO A 442 -1.99 -7.32 -25.01
C PRO A 442 -0.87 -8.28 -24.62
N LEU A 443 -1.23 -9.32 -23.86
CA LEU A 443 -0.38 -10.45 -23.51
C LEU A 443 -0.67 -11.62 -24.43
N SER A 444 0.37 -12.34 -24.85
CA SER A 444 0.24 -13.63 -25.51
C SER A 444 0.79 -14.76 -24.64
N CYS A 445 0.28 -15.95 -24.86
CA CYS A 445 0.80 -17.18 -24.28
C CYS A 445 0.67 -18.27 -25.34
N SER A 446 1.80 -18.66 -25.92
CA SER A 446 1.88 -19.64 -26.99
C SER A 446 1.64 -21.06 -26.46
N THR A 447 0.41 -21.54 -26.53
CA THR A 447 0.09 -22.95 -26.25
C THR A 447 0.29 -23.88 -27.45
N ASP A 448 0.39 -23.31 -28.67
CA ASP A 448 0.30 -24.07 -29.94
C ASP A 448 1.29 -23.58 -31.03
N GLY A 449 2.40 -22.91 -30.66
CA GLY A 449 3.43 -22.48 -31.63
C GLY A 449 4.25 -23.65 -32.19
N GLU A 450 4.72 -23.55 -33.45
CA GLU A 450 5.66 -24.53 -34.04
C GLU A 450 7.03 -24.55 -33.31
N TYR A 451 7.32 -23.51 -32.52
CA TYR A 451 8.56 -23.30 -31.76
C TYR A 451 8.29 -22.99 -30.27
N VAL A 452 7.46 -23.79 -29.60
CA VAL A 452 7.32 -23.73 -28.13
C VAL A 452 8.65 -24.12 -27.49
N VAL A 453 9.35 -23.14 -26.93
CA VAL A 453 10.47 -23.38 -26.00
C VAL A 453 9.90 -23.18 -24.60
N GLU A 454 9.68 -24.27 -23.86
CA GLU A 454 9.00 -24.25 -22.54
C GLU A 454 9.56 -23.19 -21.58
N ARG A 455 10.86 -22.87 -21.70
CA ARG A 455 11.57 -21.86 -20.90
C ARG A 455 11.12 -20.42 -21.15
N PHE A 456 10.54 -20.11 -22.32
CA PHE A 456 10.17 -18.75 -22.74
C PHE A 456 8.67 -18.56 -22.99
N THR A 457 7.89 -19.64 -22.98
CA THR A 457 6.44 -19.59 -23.16
C THR A 457 5.77 -18.69 -22.11
N GLY A 458 4.90 -17.81 -22.57
CA GLY A 458 4.15 -16.88 -21.74
C GLY A 458 4.92 -15.63 -21.33
N PHE A 459 6.24 -15.55 -21.53
CA PHE A 459 7.00 -14.34 -21.19
C PHE A 459 6.69 -13.21 -22.17
N ASN A 460 6.21 -12.08 -21.67
CA ASN A 460 5.90 -10.88 -22.45
C ASN A 460 6.75 -9.71 -21.96
N LEU A 461 7.32 -8.93 -22.88
CA LEU A 461 8.11 -7.75 -22.55
C LEU A 461 7.22 -6.50 -22.54
N VAL A 462 6.83 -6.10 -21.33
CA VAL A 462 5.99 -4.94 -21.04
C VAL A 462 6.89 -3.73 -20.74
N GLY A 463 6.37 -2.52 -20.88
CA GLY A 463 7.08 -1.28 -20.61
C GLY A 463 6.30 -0.36 -19.69
N ASN A 464 6.99 0.38 -18.82
CA ASN A 464 6.39 1.49 -18.11
C ASN A 464 6.00 2.60 -19.12
N PRO A 465 4.70 2.87 -19.31
CA PRO A 465 4.26 3.84 -20.30
C PRO A 465 4.29 5.28 -19.77
N TYR A 466 4.62 5.53 -18.50
CA TYR A 466 4.43 6.82 -17.85
C TYR A 466 5.75 7.56 -17.57
N PRO A 467 5.73 8.90 -17.48
CA PRO A 467 6.89 9.72 -17.13
C PRO A 467 7.20 9.72 -15.61
N SER A 468 6.76 8.71 -14.88
CA SER A 468 6.98 8.52 -13.45
C SER A 468 7.38 7.07 -13.16
N TYR A 469 7.94 6.81 -11.97
CA TYR A 469 7.97 5.45 -11.48
C TYR A 469 6.53 4.89 -11.45
N ILE A 470 6.42 3.58 -11.62
CA ILE A 470 5.20 2.82 -11.32
C ILE A 470 5.48 1.82 -10.21
N ASP A 471 4.48 1.57 -9.37
CA ASP A 471 4.56 0.64 -8.26
C ASP A 471 3.78 -0.65 -8.58
N TRP A 472 4.48 -1.78 -8.57
CA TRP A 472 3.90 -3.10 -8.78
C TRP A 472 2.94 -3.53 -7.65
N GLU A 473 3.07 -2.96 -6.46
CA GLU A 473 2.18 -3.19 -5.31
C GLU A 473 0.93 -2.30 -5.33
N ALA A 474 0.87 -1.28 -6.18
CA ALA A 474 -0.25 -0.34 -6.20
C ALA A 474 -1.55 -0.99 -6.66
N GLU A 475 -2.66 -0.40 -6.20
CA GLU A 475 -3.97 -0.63 -6.81
C GLU A 475 -4.02 0.04 -8.19
N GLY A 476 -4.75 -0.53 -9.15
CA GLY A 476 -4.84 0.01 -10.51
C GLY A 476 -4.22 -0.85 -11.61
N TRP A 477 -3.70 -2.04 -11.27
CA TRP A 477 -3.33 -3.07 -12.24
C TRP A 477 -4.52 -4.02 -12.53
N THR A 478 -4.72 -4.37 -13.81
CA THR A 478 -5.44 -5.60 -14.18
C THR A 478 -4.42 -6.63 -14.66
N ARG A 479 -4.24 -7.72 -13.91
CA ARG A 479 -3.17 -8.72 -14.14
C ARG A 479 -3.62 -10.17 -13.98
N ASP A 480 -4.91 -10.42 -14.16
CA ASP A 480 -5.55 -11.74 -13.99
C ASP A 480 -5.00 -12.81 -14.96
N MET A 481 -4.34 -12.38 -16.03
CA MET A 481 -3.78 -13.24 -17.06
C MET A 481 -2.37 -13.72 -16.74
N LEU A 482 -1.74 -13.19 -15.68
CA LEU A 482 -0.41 -13.60 -15.26
C LEU A 482 -0.46 -14.94 -14.51
N GLU A 483 0.55 -15.78 -14.74
CA GLU A 483 0.72 -17.03 -13.99
C GLU A 483 1.06 -16.75 -12.53
N LEU A 484 2.04 -15.87 -12.32
CA LEU A 484 2.37 -15.27 -11.04
C LEU A 484 2.54 -13.77 -11.23
N GLN A 485 2.28 -13.01 -10.16
CA GLN A 485 2.38 -11.55 -10.17
C GLN A 485 3.83 -11.12 -9.95
N THR A 486 4.69 -11.56 -10.87
CA THR A 486 6.13 -11.39 -10.84
C THR A 486 6.61 -10.58 -12.02
N ILE A 487 7.60 -9.72 -11.77
CA ILE A 487 8.34 -8.99 -12.79
C ILE A 487 9.80 -9.43 -12.81
N TRP A 488 10.39 -9.43 -14.00
CA TRP A 488 11.82 -9.62 -14.20
C TRP A 488 12.40 -8.46 -15.00
N ILE A 489 13.50 -7.90 -14.54
CA ILE A 489 14.20 -6.80 -15.22
C ILE A 489 15.66 -7.22 -15.35
N TYR A 490 16.25 -7.05 -16.53
CA TYR A 490 17.68 -7.28 -16.71
C TYR A 490 18.45 -6.12 -16.07
N ASP A 491 19.40 -6.44 -15.21
CA ASP A 491 20.24 -5.49 -14.50
C ASP A 491 21.71 -5.76 -14.87
N ASP A 492 22.36 -4.76 -15.47
CA ASP A 492 23.70 -4.85 -16.04
C ASP A 492 24.80 -4.84 -14.96
N ASP A 493 24.57 -4.13 -13.85
CA ASP A 493 25.43 -4.15 -12.66
C ASP A 493 25.54 -5.57 -12.08
N VAL A 494 24.40 -6.26 -11.97
CA VAL A 494 24.31 -7.67 -11.56
C VAL A 494 24.77 -8.61 -12.69
N ASN A 495 24.59 -8.18 -13.95
CA ASN A 495 24.68 -8.98 -15.18
C ASN A 495 23.73 -10.19 -15.17
N ASN A 496 22.55 -10.01 -14.59
CA ASN A 496 21.50 -11.03 -14.47
C ASN A 496 20.12 -10.37 -14.30
N TYR A 497 19.06 -11.16 -14.23
CA TYR A 497 17.72 -10.65 -13.96
C TYR A 497 17.51 -10.39 -12.47
N ILE A 498 17.05 -9.19 -12.14
CA ILE A 498 16.40 -8.90 -10.86
C ILE A 498 14.94 -9.34 -10.94
N THR A 499 14.44 -9.94 -9.86
CA THR A 499 13.06 -10.46 -9.79
C THR A 499 12.34 -9.80 -8.62
N TYR A 500 11.05 -9.49 -8.80
CA TYR A 500 10.17 -9.08 -7.72
C TYR A 500 8.80 -9.72 -7.90
N THR A 501 8.29 -10.39 -6.87
CA THR A 501 6.95 -10.97 -6.82
C THR A 501 6.09 -10.19 -5.83
N LEU A 502 4.83 -9.94 -6.21
CA LEU A 502 3.85 -9.27 -5.34
C LEU A 502 3.85 -9.92 -3.95
N GLY A 503 3.87 -9.09 -2.91
CA GLY A 503 4.01 -9.49 -1.53
C GLY A 503 5.45 -9.40 -1.02
N GLY A 504 6.42 -9.04 -1.89
CA GLY A 504 7.74 -8.54 -1.52
C GLY A 504 8.92 -9.51 -1.72
N VAL A 505 8.72 -10.72 -2.24
CA VAL A 505 9.82 -11.65 -2.46
C VAL A 505 10.62 -11.24 -3.70
N ALA A 506 11.91 -10.97 -3.50
CA ALA A 506 12.79 -10.47 -4.54
C ALA A 506 14.17 -11.14 -4.52
N THR A 507 14.80 -11.22 -5.69
CA THR A 507 16.18 -11.68 -5.86
C THR A 507 17.02 -10.61 -6.53
N ASN A 508 18.34 -10.66 -6.30
CA ASN A 508 19.34 -9.77 -6.89
C ASN A 508 19.09 -8.27 -6.60
N GLY A 509 18.36 -7.95 -5.53
CA GLY A 509 18.03 -6.57 -5.18
C GLY A 509 16.81 -5.99 -5.94
N GLY A 510 16.01 -6.84 -6.58
CA GLY A 510 14.76 -6.45 -7.23
C GLY A 510 13.80 -5.69 -6.29
N SER A 511 12.97 -4.83 -6.87
CA SER A 511 11.99 -4.02 -6.14
C SER A 511 10.69 -3.89 -6.93
N GLN A 512 9.61 -3.50 -6.24
CA GLN A 512 8.30 -3.21 -6.85
C GLN A 512 8.31 -2.03 -7.84
N TYR A 513 9.33 -1.18 -7.79
CA TYR A 513 9.35 0.06 -8.58
C TYR A 513 9.98 -0.16 -9.94
N ILE A 514 9.27 0.27 -10.98
CA ILE A 514 9.72 0.24 -12.36
C ILE A 514 9.90 1.69 -12.83
N ALA A 515 11.11 2.04 -13.24
CA ALA A 515 11.47 3.42 -13.59
C ALA A 515 10.77 3.92 -14.86
N PRO A 516 10.65 5.25 -15.06
CA PRO A 516 10.34 5.80 -16.37
C PRO A 516 11.30 5.23 -17.44
N CYS A 517 10.77 5.00 -18.63
CA CYS A 517 11.48 4.39 -19.76
C CYS A 517 11.95 2.94 -19.56
N GLN A 518 11.65 2.28 -18.44
CA GLN A 518 12.10 0.92 -18.17
C GLN A 518 11.15 -0.12 -18.81
N GLY A 519 11.73 -1.16 -19.42
CA GLY A 519 10.98 -2.38 -19.77
C GLY A 519 11.15 -3.48 -18.73
N PHE A 520 10.19 -4.38 -18.63
CA PHE A 520 10.17 -5.50 -17.71
C PHE A 520 9.40 -6.69 -18.29
N PHE A 521 9.82 -7.90 -17.96
CA PHE A 521 9.10 -9.11 -18.32
C PHE A 521 8.01 -9.43 -17.30
N VAL A 522 6.91 -10.00 -17.79
CA VAL A 522 5.89 -10.71 -17.02
C VAL A 522 5.63 -12.06 -17.68
N LYS A 523 5.09 -13.04 -16.94
CA LYS A 523 4.72 -14.34 -17.50
C LYS A 523 3.20 -14.53 -17.47
N ALA A 524 2.60 -14.66 -18.65
CA ALA A 524 1.18 -14.88 -18.84
C ALA A 524 0.83 -16.38 -18.80
N ALA A 525 -0.19 -16.75 -18.03
CA ALA A 525 -0.78 -18.08 -18.04
C ALA A 525 -1.68 -18.28 -19.28
N SER A 526 -2.24 -17.20 -19.82
CA SER A 526 -3.07 -17.21 -21.01
C SER A 526 -3.01 -15.88 -21.75
N ALA A 527 -3.33 -15.89 -23.05
CA ALA A 527 -3.48 -14.65 -23.81
C ALA A 527 -4.59 -13.77 -23.22
N GLY A 528 -4.40 -12.45 -23.26
CA GLY A 528 -5.32 -11.49 -22.68
C GLY A 528 -4.69 -10.10 -22.62
N ASN A 529 -4.94 -9.32 -21.56
CA ASN A 529 -4.35 -8.00 -21.41
C ASN A 529 -3.80 -7.80 -19.99
N ILE A 530 -2.75 -6.99 -19.90
CA ILE A 530 -2.40 -6.26 -18.68
C ILE A 530 -2.86 -4.81 -18.84
N VAL A 531 -3.50 -4.27 -17.81
CA VAL A 531 -3.96 -2.87 -17.80
C VAL A 531 -3.23 -2.11 -16.70
N MET A 532 -2.71 -0.95 -17.07
CA MET A 532 -2.05 0.02 -16.21
C MET A 532 -2.93 1.27 -16.16
N THR A 533 -3.36 1.68 -14.98
CA THR A 533 -4.12 2.94 -14.79
C THR A 533 -3.19 4.02 -14.21
N ASN A 534 -3.66 5.27 -14.12
CA ASN A 534 -2.88 6.34 -13.47
C ASN A 534 -2.59 6.07 -11.98
N ASP A 535 -3.39 5.26 -11.31
CA ASP A 535 -3.28 4.99 -9.86
C ASP A 535 -1.99 4.25 -9.47
N ILE A 536 -1.30 3.62 -10.44
CA ILE A 536 -0.04 2.90 -10.20
C ILE A 536 1.19 3.82 -10.17
N ARG A 537 1.04 5.09 -10.56
CA ARG A 537 2.15 6.05 -10.67
C ARG A 537 2.64 6.48 -9.28
N THR A 538 3.94 6.58 -9.11
CA THR A 538 4.56 6.94 -7.82
C THR A 538 5.77 7.84 -7.98
N LYS A 539 6.21 8.44 -6.88
CA LYS A 539 7.20 9.51 -6.82
C LYS A 539 8.63 9.01 -6.98
N SER A 540 8.99 7.93 -6.29
CA SER A 540 10.39 7.51 -6.22
C SER A 540 10.54 6.04 -5.81
N LYS A 541 11.78 5.54 -5.90
CA LYS A 541 12.24 4.19 -5.52
C LYS A 541 12.23 3.94 -3.99
N SER A 542 11.35 4.58 -3.21
CA SER A 542 11.38 4.44 -1.75
C SER A 542 10.77 3.10 -1.32
N SER A 543 11.58 2.07 -1.07
CA SER A 543 11.11 0.74 -0.67
C SER A 543 10.25 0.80 0.59
N PHE A 544 8.98 0.40 0.47
CA PHE A 544 8.17 0.05 1.63
C PHE A 544 8.48 -1.38 2.09
N ARG A 545 8.06 -1.70 3.30
CA ARG A 545 8.46 -2.85 4.15
C ARG A 545 8.82 -4.12 3.37
N LYS A 546 9.96 -4.69 3.75
CA LYS A 546 10.34 -6.07 3.44
C LYS A 546 9.24 -7.05 3.86
N VAL A 547 9.18 -8.19 3.18
CA VAL A 547 8.47 -9.40 3.63
C VAL A 547 8.85 -9.69 5.08
N ASN A 548 8.06 -10.49 5.79
CA ASN A 548 8.52 -11.11 7.04
C ASN A 548 9.86 -11.83 6.78
N ASP A 549 10.97 -11.11 7.02
CA ASP A 549 12.35 -11.57 6.83
C ASP A 549 12.61 -12.88 7.60
N GLU A 550 11.75 -13.23 8.57
CA GLU A 550 11.83 -14.45 9.39
C GLU A 550 11.77 -15.76 8.60
N ASN A 551 11.00 -15.83 7.50
CA ASN A 551 10.72 -17.09 6.78
C ASN A 551 11.49 -17.28 5.48
N ILE A 552 12.49 -16.44 5.18
CA ILE A 552 13.23 -16.48 3.92
C ILE A 552 14.73 -16.58 4.16
N PHE A 553 15.44 -17.33 3.33
CA PHE A 553 16.88 -17.16 3.18
C PHE A 553 17.24 -17.02 1.70
N LYS A 554 18.31 -16.29 1.41
CA LYS A 554 18.79 -16.03 0.05
C LYS A 554 20.23 -16.48 -0.08
N VAL A 555 20.48 -17.32 -1.07
CA VAL A 555 21.82 -17.79 -1.41
C VAL A 555 22.29 -17.02 -2.63
N ARG A 556 23.42 -16.35 -2.49
CA ARG A 556 24.07 -15.57 -3.54
C ARG A 556 25.32 -16.27 -4.03
N VAL A 557 25.57 -16.18 -5.32
CA VAL A 557 26.87 -16.48 -5.93
C VAL A 557 27.45 -15.22 -6.56
N ASN A 558 28.74 -14.98 -6.33
CA ASN A 558 29.49 -13.90 -6.96
C ASN A 558 30.61 -14.48 -7.81
N GLY A 559 30.81 -13.94 -9.01
CA GLY A 559 31.92 -14.25 -9.89
C GLY A 559 32.41 -13.02 -10.65
N ALA A 560 33.51 -13.16 -11.39
CA ALA A 560 34.07 -12.05 -12.16
C ALA A 560 33.12 -11.52 -13.27
N SER A 561 32.26 -12.40 -13.79
CA SER A 561 31.30 -12.10 -14.86
C SER A 561 29.91 -11.69 -14.35
N GLY A 562 29.73 -11.43 -13.06
CA GLY A 562 28.43 -11.02 -12.48
C GLY A 562 28.10 -11.78 -11.21
N GLN A 563 26.85 -11.65 -10.78
CA GLN A 563 26.32 -12.32 -9.60
C GLN A 563 24.91 -12.87 -9.87
N ASP A 564 24.47 -13.79 -9.03
CA ASP A 564 23.07 -14.26 -9.03
C ASP A 564 22.63 -14.67 -7.62
N GLU A 565 21.33 -14.76 -7.43
CA GLU A 565 20.71 -15.02 -6.14
C GLU A 565 19.45 -15.86 -6.31
N ILE A 566 19.30 -16.85 -5.43
CA ILE A 566 18.07 -17.63 -5.28
C ILE A 566 17.47 -17.37 -3.90
N ALA A 567 16.16 -17.21 -3.83
CA ALA A 567 15.41 -17.12 -2.59
C ALA A 567 14.74 -18.46 -2.26
N VAL A 568 14.83 -18.89 -1.02
CA VAL A 568 14.09 -20.04 -0.49
C VAL A 568 13.20 -19.52 0.65
N VAL A 569 11.90 -19.74 0.52
CA VAL A 569 10.88 -19.21 1.42
C VAL A 569 10.14 -20.37 2.08
N LYS A 570 10.00 -20.31 3.40
CA LYS A 570 9.13 -21.23 4.14
C LYS A 570 7.68 -20.80 3.97
N GLY A 571 6.87 -21.66 3.37
CA GLY A 571 5.44 -21.45 3.14
C GLY A 571 4.91 -22.21 1.93
N ASP A 572 3.60 -22.10 1.74
CA ASP A 572 2.85 -22.77 0.67
C ASP A 572 2.42 -21.74 -0.38
N ASN A 573 3.23 -21.56 -1.42
CA ASN A 573 2.99 -20.72 -2.59
C ASN A 573 3.70 -21.34 -3.81
N ASP A 574 3.37 -20.86 -5.01
CA ASP A 574 3.98 -21.32 -6.25
C ASP A 574 5.42 -20.78 -6.44
N ASP A 575 6.31 -21.64 -6.96
CA ASP A 575 7.70 -21.30 -7.24
C ASP A 575 7.82 -20.32 -8.44
N VAL A 576 8.80 -19.41 -8.38
CA VAL A 576 8.99 -18.36 -9.41
C VAL A 576 10.07 -18.76 -10.42
N PHE A 577 9.71 -18.75 -11.70
CA PHE A 577 10.60 -19.14 -12.80
C PHE A 577 11.89 -18.31 -12.83
N LYS A 578 13.00 -18.98 -13.14
CA LYS A 578 14.29 -18.36 -13.39
C LYS A 578 14.34 -17.81 -14.81
N MET A 579 14.50 -16.50 -14.94
CA MET A 579 15.10 -15.91 -16.14
C MET A 579 16.62 -15.90 -15.97
N PHE A 580 17.32 -16.43 -16.97
CA PHE A 580 18.77 -16.54 -16.95
C PHE A 580 19.38 -15.39 -17.71
N SER A 581 20.58 -14.99 -17.31
CA SER A 581 21.32 -13.91 -17.95
C SER A 581 21.43 -14.08 -19.47
N LEU A 582 21.44 -12.97 -20.18
CA LEU A 582 21.78 -12.91 -21.60
C LEU A 582 23.26 -13.24 -21.85
N ASN A 583 24.09 -13.16 -20.80
CA ASN A 583 25.49 -13.55 -20.84
C ASN A 583 25.68 -14.96 -20.29
N GLU A 584 26.09 -15.90 -21.16
CA GLU A 584 26.34 -17.31 -20.80
C GLU A 584 27.47 -17.52 -19.77
N TYR A 585 28.37 -16.54 -19.60
CA TYR A 585 29.45 -16.58 -18.61
C TYR A 585 29.04 -16.08 -17.24
N ALA A 586 27.90 -15.37 -17.12
CA ALA A 586 27.39 -14.92 -15.84
C ALA A 586 26.95 -16.12 -14.98
N PRO A 587 27.21 -16.12 -13.67
CA PRO A 587 26.78 -17.22 -12.84
C PRO A 587 25.25 -17.26 -12.77
N SER A 588 24.68 -18.46 -12.64
CA SER A 588 23.26 -18.66 -12.38
C SER A 588 23.05 -19.68 -11.26
N LEU A 589 22.25 -19.32 -10.26
CA LEU A 589 21.73 -20.24 -9.25
C LEU A 589 20.24 -20.48 -9.50
N TYR A 590 19.84 -21.74 -9.42
CA TYR A 590 18.44 -22.12 -9.54
C TYR A 590 18.21 -23.48 -8.88
N ILE A 591 16.94 -23.82 -8.70
CA ILE A 591 16.52 -25.17 -8.31
C ILE A 591 15.62 -25.71 -9.42
N ASN A 592 15.85 -26.95 -9.83
CA ASN A 592 14.95 -27.66 -10.73
C ASN A 592 13.84 -28.36 -9.93
N LYS A 593 12.57 -28.10 -10.28
CA LYS A 593 11.38 -28.83 -9.79
C LYS A 593 10.49 -29.19 -10.98
N GLY A 594 10.26 -30.48 -11.20
CA GLY A 594 9.54 -30.94 -12.39
C GLY A 594 10.30 -30.60 -13.68
N VAL A 595 9.67 -29.85 -14.59
CA VAL A 595 10.26 -29.39 -15.86
C VAL A 595 10.84 -27.97 -15.80
N GLY A 596 10.63 -27.25 -14.69
CA GLY A 596 11.01 -25.84 -14.55
C GLY A 596 12.29 -25.63 -13.74
N SER A 597 12.93 -24.48 -13.97
CA SER A 597 14.02 -23.94 -13.16
C SER A 597 13.54 -22.66 -12.47
N TYR A 598 13.84 -22.50 -11.17
CA TYR A 598 13.25 -21.47 -10.33
C TYR A 598 14.29 -20.62 -9.59
N SER A 599 14.03 -19.30 -9.49
CA SER A 599 14.83 -18.32 -8.73
C SER A 599 14.22 -18.01 -7.34
N VAL A 600 12.95 -18.33 -7.13
CA VAL A 600 12.31 -18.34 -5.82
C VAL A 600 11.65 -19.68 -5.63
N VAL A 601 11.92 -20.32 -4.50
CA VAL A 601 11.37 -21.63 -4.16
C VAL A 601 10.67 -21.59 -2.82
N TYR A 602 9.44 -22.08 -2.78
CA TYR A 602 8.69 -22.29 -1.56
C TYR A 602 8.90 -23.73 -1.06
N ILE A 603 9.07 -23.86 0.26
CA ILE A 603 9.29 -25.12 0.96
C ILE A 603 8.43 -25.18 2.22
N ASP A 604 7.99 -26.39 2.58
CA ASP A 604 7.30 -26.67 3.82
C ASP A 604 8.28 -27.29 4.83
N ASP A 605 8.58 -28.58 4.67
CA ASP A 605 9.40 -29.39 5.57
C ASP A 605 10.63 -29.98 4.87
N GLU A 606 11.03 -29.42 3.72
CA GLU A 606 12.20 -29.88 2.97
C GLU A 606 13.48 -29.72 3.80
N GLU A 607 14.14 -30.85 4.03
CA GLU A 607 15.46 -30.91 4.67
C GLU A 607 16.62 -30.75 3.68
N SER A 608 16.34 -30.86 2.37
CA SER A 608 17.37 -30.70 1.35
C SER A 608 16.84 -30.26 -0.02
N LEU A 609 17.58 -29.39 -0.69
CA LEU A 609 17.29 -28.91 -2.05
C LEU A 609 18.52 -29.08 -2.97
N PRO A 610 18.38 -29.59 -4.20
CA PRO A 610 19.46 -29.63 -5.18
C PRO A 610 19.70 -28.22 -5.73
N LEU A 611 20.78 -27.56 -5.29
CA LEU A 611 21.13 -26.24 -5.77
C LEU A 611 21.93 -26.37 -7.07
N ASN A 612 21.32 -25.97 -8.18
CA ASN A 612 21.96 -25.97 -9.48
C ASN A 612 22.83 -24.73 -9.67
N PHE A 613 23.95 -24.90 -10.38
CA PHE A 613 24.87 -23.82 -10.73
C PHE A 613 25.31 -23.91 -12.19
N GLU A 614 25.24 -22.79 -12.91
CA GLU A 614 25.83 -22.59 -14.24
C GLU A 614 26.70 -21.33 -14.27
N GLY A 615 27.71 -21.28 -15.14
CA GLY A 615 28.55 -20.09 -15.34
C GLY A 615 29.81 -20.39 -16.15
N GLY A 616 30.56 -19.35 -16.50
CA GLY A 616 31.83 -19.50 -17.24
C GLY A 616 32.96 -20.13 -16.41
N PHE A 617 34.06 -20.49 -17.05
CA PHE A 617 35.29 -20.92 -16.35
C PHE A 617 35.83 -19.78 -15.48
N ALA A 618 35.66 -19.87 -14.16
CA ALA A 618 36.12 -18.87 -13.21
C ALA A 618 36.10 -19.41 -11.77
N GLU A 619 36.60 -18.59 -10.85
CA GLU A 619 36.35 -18.75 -9.42
C GLU A 619 35.05 -18.05 -9.04
N TYR A 620 34.25 -18.70 -8.19
CA TYR A 620 32.98 -18.21 -7.68
C TYR A 620 32.93 -18.35 -6.16
N THR A 621 32.16 -17.49 -5.51
CA THR A 621 31.91 -17.54 -4.07
C THR A 621 30.41 -17.57 -3.78
N ILE A 622 29.95 -18.63 -3.10
CA ILE A 622 28.58 -18.78 -2.60
C ILE A 622 28.50 -18.33 -1.14
N SER A 623 27.50 -17.53 -0.80
CA SER A 623 27.24 -17.05 0.55
C SER A 623 25.74 -16.83 0.80
N LEU A 624 25.32 -16.69 2.05
CA LEU A 624 24.01 -16.12 2.36
C LEU A 624 24.04 -14.60 2.21
N SER A 625 23.06 -14.03 1.51
CA SER A 625 22.80 -12.59 1.47
C SER A 625 21.70 -12.17 2.44
N GLU A 626 20.82 -13.11 2.82
CA GLU A 626 19.73 -12.93 3.76
C GLU A 626 19.42 -14.27 4.43
N CYS A 627 19.04 -14.27 5.71
CA CYS A 627 18.61 -15.46 6.42
C CYS A 627 17.69 -15.06 7.57
N GLY A 628 16.46 -15.55 7.52
CA GLY A 628 15.46 -15.38 8.55
C GLY A 628 15.65 -16.30 9.74
N ASP A 629 14.95 -15.97 10.82
CA ASP A 629 15.01 -16.67 12.11
C ASP A 629 14.34 -18.06 12.11
N SER A 630 13.61 -18.43 11.04
CA SER A 630 13.00 -19.76 10.90
C SER A 630 13.97 -20.86 10.45
N PHE A 631 15.26 -20.56 10.28
CA PHE A 631 16.28 -21.50 9.82
C PHE A 631 17.44 -21.64 10.83
N ASP A 632 17.56 -22.82 11.44
CA ASP A 632 18.60 -23.14 12.41
C ASP A 632 19.97 -23.40 11.74
N ALA A 633 19.98 -24.02 10.56
CA ALA A 633 21.19 -24.33 9.82
C ALA A 633 20.96 -24.36 8.30
N ILE A 634 21.80 -23.66 7.53
CA ILE A 634 21.87 -23.79 6.06
C ILE A 634 23.27 -24.31 5.67
N ILE A 635 23.36 -25.61 5.36
CA ILE A 635 24.62 -26.27 5.00
C ILE A 635 24.68 -26.47 3.49
N LEU A 636 25.70 -25.92 2.83
CA LEU A 636 26.03 -26.22 1.44
C LEU A 636 26.93 -27.46 1.38
N GLU A 637 26.52 -28.49 0.63
CA GLU A 637 27.35 -29.64 0.29
C GLU A 637 27.78 -29.56 -1.18
N ASP A 638 29.10 -29.56 -1.42
CA ASP A 638 29.66 -29.72 -2.76
C ASP A 638 29.86 -31.21 -3.05
N LYS A 639 29.06 -31.76 -3.97
CA LYS A 639 29.12 -33.19 -4.33
C LYS A 639 30.39 -33.58 -5.08
N LEU A 640 31.13 -32.62 -5.65
CA LEU A 640 32.38 -32.88 -6.34
C LEU A 640 33.52 -33.14 -5.36
N THR A 641 33.60 -32.35 -4.30
CA THR A 641 34.69 -32.42 -3.29
C THR A 641 34.29 -33.22 -2.05
N GLY A 642 32.98 -33.33 -1.78
CA GLY A 642 32.41 -33.87 -0.54
C GLY A 642 32.43 -32.89 0.63
N GLU A 643 32.84 -31.64 0.40
CA GLU A 643 32.93 -30.60 1.42
C GLU A 643 31.54 -30.10 1.85
N LYS A 644 31.40 -29.75 3.14
CA LYS A 644 30.17 -29.24 3.72
C LYS A 644 30.47 -27.98 4.50
N VAL A 645 29.79 -26.89 4.17
CA VAL A 645 30.02 -25.57 4.75
C VAL A 645 28.71 -25.00 5.28
N ASN A 646 28.73 -24.46 6.51
CA ASN A 646 27.60 -23.73 7.04
C ASN A 646 27.62 -22.28 6.52
N LEU A 647 26.70 -21.95 5.63
CA LEU A 647 26.66 -20.65 4.96
C LEU A 647 26.29 -19.50 5.91
N GLN A 648 25.76 -19.80 7.10
CA GLN A 648 25.51 -18.77 8.13
C GLN A 648 26.79 -18.33 8.85
N THR A 649 27.86 -19.11 8.78
CA THR A 649 29.13 -18.80 9.47
C THR A 649 30.25 -18.41 8.53
N GLU A 650 30.25 -18.92 7.30
CA GLU A 650 31.29 -18.63 6.31
C GLU A 650 30.78 -18.79 4.88
N SER A 651 31.45 -18.17 3.92
CA SER A 651 31.20 -18.34 2.49
C SER A 651 31.97 -19.52 1.91
N TYR A 652 31.51 -20.09 0.80
CA TYR A 652 32.17 -21.17 0.08
C TYR A 652 32.74 -20.71 -1.27
N THR A 653 34.04 -20.87 -1.49
CA THR A 653 34.70 -20.51 -2.76
C THR A 653 35.11 -21.76 -3.53
N PHE A 654 34.85 -21.76 -4.84
CA PHE A 654 35.20 -22.89 -5.72
C PHE A 654 35.58 -22.42 -7.12
N ILE A 655 36.32 -23.26 -7.84
CA ILE A 655 36.60 -23.08 -9.27
C ILE A 655 35.59 -23.91 -10.08
N HIS A 656 34.96 -23.28 -11.06
CA HIS A 656 34.11 -23.93 -12.04
C HIS A 656 34.91 -24.15 -13.34
N SER A 657 34.93 -25.37 -13.84
CA SER A 657 35.75 -25.75 -15.00
C SER A 657 35.03 -25.61 -16.35
N GLY A 658 33.83 -25.00 -16.40
CA GLY A 658 33.02 -24.80 -17.62
C GLY A 658 32.23 -26.04 -18.08
N ASP A 659 32.73 -27.25 -17.83
CA ASP A 659 32.09 -28.53 -18.19
C ASP A 659 31.42 -29.26 -16.99
N SER A 660 31.20 -28.57 -15.85
CA SER A 660 30.74 -29.28 -14.65
C SER A 660 29.22 -29.51 -14.65
N ASN A 661 28.79 -30.65 -14.13
CA ASN A 661 27.39 -30.96 -13.86
C ASN A 661 26.71 -29.80 -13.10
N ALA A 662 25.64 -29.24 -13.67
CA ALA A 662 24.86 -28.17 -13.05
C ALA A 662 24.37 -28.57 -11.65
N GLU A 663 24.10 -29.85 -11.41
CA GLU A 663 23.75 -30.40 -10.10
C GLU A 663 24.98 -30.62 -9.21
N ARG A 664 25.84 -29.62 -9.02
CA ARG A 664 27.04 -29.77 -8.17
C ARG A 664 26.71 -29.68 -6.68
N PHE A 665 25.77 -28.81 -6.31
CA PHE A 665 25.53 -28.46 -4.91
C PHE A 665 24.23 -29.03 -4.36
N VAL A 666 24.18 -29.20 -3.05
CA VAL A 666 22.97 -29.52 -2.29
C VAL A 666 22.91 -28.60 -1.09
N LEU A 667 21.78 -27.92 -0.89
CA LEU A 667 21.48 -27.21 0.35
C LEU A 667 20.83 -28.20 1.30
N LYS A 668 21.34 -28.29 2.53
CA LYS A 668 20.72 -29.01 3.64
C LYS A 668 20.20 -27.99 4.64
N ILE A 669 18.93 -28.11 4.96
CA ILE A 669 18.16 -27.09 5.67
C ILE A 669 17.70 -27.71 6.99
N ALA A 670 18.13 -27.13 8.10
CA ALA A 670 17.52 -27.37 9.39
C ALA A 670 16.61 -26.18 9.69
N GLN A 671 15.31 -26.44 9.76
CA GLN A 671 14.32 -25.42 10.07
C GLN A 671 14.09 -25.35 11.58
N SER A 672 13.89 -24.14 12.09
CA SER A 672 13.57 -23.93 13.50
C SER A 672 12.21 -24.52 13.82
N SER A 673 12.17 -25.48 14.76
CA SER A 673 10.92 -25.96 15.32
C SER A 673 10.31 -24.84 16.18
N GLN A 674 9.31 -24.14 15.66
CA GLN A 674 8.45 -23.34 16.53
C GLN A 674 7.76 -24.32 17.49
N PRO A 675 7.85 -24.15 18.82
CA PRO A 675 7.02 -24.94 19.71
C PRO A 675 5.57 -24.60 19.36
N GLU A 676 4.78 -25.60 18.95
CA GLU A 676 3.34 -25.43 18.80
C GLU A 676 2.82 -24.73 20.06
N ALA A 677 2.32 -23.50 19.91
CA ALA A 677 1.54 -22.88 20.96
C ALA A 677 0.30 -23.77 21.13
N GLN A 678 0.33 -24.67 22.12
CA GLN A 678 -0.86 -25.41 22.52
C GLN A 678 -1.93 -24.38 22.85
N SER A 679 -2.89 -24.20 21.94
CA SER A 679 -4.09 -23.43 22.22
C SER A 679 -4.77 -24.09 23.41
N ASN A 680 -4.77 -23.41 24.55
CA ASN A 680 -5.46 -23.87 25.74
C ASN A 680 -6.96 -23.96 25.40
N PHE A 681 -7.49 -25.18 25.34
CA PHE A 681 -8.91 -25.41 25.10
C PHE A 681 -9.74 -25.15 26.36
N ALA A 682 -9.14 -24.89 27.52
CA ALA A 682 -9.85 -24.48 28.73
C ALA A 682 -9.12 -23.37 29.52
N TYR A 683 -9.86 -22.48 30.18
CA TYR A 683 -9.31 -21.44 31.07
C TYR A 683 -10.31 -21.07 32.16
N ILE A 684 -9.87 -20.41 33.24
CA ILE A 684 -10.77 -19.94 34.30
C ILE A 684 -11.14 -18.48 34.07
N ASN A 685 -12.42 -18.18 34.13
CA ASN A 685 -12.95 -16.81 34.14
C ASN A 685 -14.06 -16.69 35.19
N ASN A 686 -13.97 -15.71 36.08
CA ASN A 686 -14.99 -15.41 37.10
C ASN A 686 -15.50 -16.62 37.93
N GLY A 687 -14.63 -17.58 38.25
CA GLY A 687 -15.02 -18.78 39.02
C GLY A 687 -15.69 -19.88 38.17
N GLU A 688 -15.55 -19.81 36.85
CA GLU A 688 -15.96 -20.87 35.93
C GLU A 688 -14.78 -21.32 35.08
N ILE A 689 -14.70 -22.63 34.84
CA ILE A 689 -13.83 -23.23 33.84
C ILE A 689 -14.55 -23.10 32.50
N ILE A 690 -14.06 -22.23 31.63
CA ILE A 690 -14.54 -22.06 30.26
C ILE A 690 -13.82 -23.06 29.37
N ILE A 691 -14.57 -23.77 28.52
CA ILE A 691 -14.05 -24.78 27.60
C ILE A 691 -14.39 -24.36 26.16
N ASN A 692 -13.34 -24.12 25.38
CA ASN A 692 -13.41 -23.69 23.98
C ASN A 692 -13.60 -24.89 23.03
N ASP A 693 -14.05 -24.60 21.81
CA ASP A 693 -14.18 -25.56 20.69
C ASP A 693 -15.01 -26.80 21.03
N ILE A 694 -16.19 -26.58 21.60
CA ILE A 694 -17.18 -27.64 21.82
C ILE A 694 -18.18 -27.60 20.66
N ASN A 695 -18.01 -28.54 19.73
CA ASN A 695 -18.96 -28.80 18.65
C ASN A 695 -19.34 -30.29 18.71
N GLY A 696 -20.63 -30.62 18.78
CA GLY A 696 -21.12 -32.02 18.81
C GLY A 696 -21.13 -32.67 20.21
N ASP A 697 -21.21 -34.01 20.24
CA ASP A 697 -21.24 -34.83 21.46
C ASP A 697 -19.82 -34.93 22.05
N ALA A 698 -19.44 -34.00 22.92
CA ALA A 698 -18.13 -34.01 23.59
C ALA A 698 -18.29 -34.23 25.10
N GLN A 699 -17.72 -35.32 25.63
CA GLN A 699 -17.71 -35.61 27.06
C GLN A 699 -16.59 -34.82 27.76
N ILE A 700 -16.94 -34.17 28.88
CA ILE A 700 -16.00 -33.41 29.72
C ILE A 700 -15.83 -34.10 31.07
N GLU A 701 -14.58 -34.33 31.46
CA GLU A 701 -14.23 -34.84 32.78
C GLU A 701 -13.15 -33.97 33.42
N ILE A 702 -13.21 -33.82 34.74
CA ILE A 702 -12.20 -33.09 35.50
C ILE A 702 -11.68 -33.98 36.61
N TYR A 703 -10.36 -34.05 36.74
CA TYR A 703 -9.64 -34.85 37.72
C TYR A 703 -8.81 -33.98 38.64
N ASP A 704 -8.74 -34.33 39.92
CA ASP A 704 -7.70 -33.79 40.80
C ASP A 704 -6.34 -34.46 40.54
N LEU A 705 -5.27 -33.93 41.15
CA LEU A 705 -3.92 -34.50 41.01
C LEU A 705 -3.76 -35.92 41.58
N MET A 706 -4.70 -36.40 42.38
CA MET A 706 -4.71 -37.78 42.88
C MET A 706 -5.38 -38.74 41.89
N GLY A 707 -5.83 -38.24 40.73
CA GLY A 707 -6.52 -39.01 39.71
C GLY A 707 -7.99 -39.30 40.04
N ARG A 708 -8.55 -38.66 41.08
CA ARG A 708 -9.97 -38.79 41.40
C ARG A 708 -10.77 -37.85 40.50
N ARG A 709 -11.78 -38.39 39.82
CA ARG A 709 -12.71 -37.63 38.99
C ARG A 709 -13.63 -36.80 39.89
N VAL A 710 -13.57 -35.48 39.75
CA VAL A 710 -14.34 -34.51 40.55
C VAL A 710 -15.52 -33.93 39.76
N TYR A 711 -15.52 -34.06 38.44
CA TYR A 711 -16.63 -33.68 37.57
C TYR A 711 -16.69 -34.58 36.33
N GLU A 712 -17.90 -34.84 35.86
CA GLU A 712 -18.18 -35.56 34.62
C GLU A 712 -19.49 -35.03 34.02
N ASN A 713 -19.46 -34.78 32.72
CA ASN A 713 -20.65 -34.57 31.93
C ASN A 713 -20.54 -35.35 30.63
N ALA A 714 -21.54 -36.18 30.35
CA ALA A 714 -21.59 -37.01 29.14
C ALA A 714 -21.86 -36.17 27.88
N ASP A 715 -22.41 -34.97 28.05
CA ASP A 715 -22.73 -34.06 26.96
C ASP A 715 -21.76 -32.87 26.93
N ALA A 716 -21.75 -32.20 25.77
CA ALA A 716 -21.00 -30.98 25.52
C ALA A 716 -21.39 -29.85 26.50
N VAL A 717 -20.40 -29.34 27.24
CA VAL A 717 -20.58 -28.22 28.20
C VAL A 717 -19.49 -27.18 28.05
N SER A 718 -19.87 -25.96 27.67
CA SER A 718 -18.95 -24.83 27.46
C SER A 718 -18.42 -24.17 28.72
N ASN A 719 -19.04 -24.41 29.89
CA ASN A 719 -18.57 -23.91 31.17
C ASN A 719 -18.86 -24.84 32.37
N VAL A 720 -17.93 -24.94 33.31
CA VAL A 720 -18.08 -25.70 34.55
C VAL A 720 -17.81 -24.78 35.74
N SER A 721 -18.77 -24.59 36.64
CA SER A 721 -18.56 -23.81 37.85
C SER A 721 -17.48 -24.43 38.73
N THR A 722 -16.55 -23.62 39.26
CA THR A 722 -15.56 -24.07 40.24
C THR A 722 -16.14 -24.14 41.67
N TYR A 723 -17.41 -23.77 41.86
CA TYR A 723 -18.05 -23.81 43.17
C TYR A 723 -18.11 -25.25 43.70
N GLY A 724 -17.44 -25.49 44.84
CA GLY A 724 -17.30 -26.82 45.45
C GLY A 724 -15.98 -27.54 45.14
N PHE A 725 -15.14 -26.98 44.27
CA PHE A 725 -13.77 -27.45 44.08
C PHE A 725 -12.87 -26.79 45.13
N SER A 726 -11.91 -27.54 45.68
CA SER A 726 -10.86 -26.97 46.53
C SER A 726 -9.80 -26.28 45.67
N SER A 727 -9.16 -25.22 46.17
CA SER A 727 -8.00 -24.62 45.50
C SER A 727 -6.93 -25.67 45.22
N GLY A 728 -6.42 -25.71 43.99
CA GLY A 728 -5.50 -26.76 43.55
C GLY A 728 -5.39 -26.90 42.04
N ILE A 729 -4.58 -27.86 41.62
CA ILE A 729 -4.38 -28.19 40.21
C ILE A 729 -5.37 -29.30 39.81
N TYR A 730 -5.99 -29.13 38.65
CA TYR A 730 -6.90 -30.09 38.06
C TYR A 730 -6.49 -30.39 36.61
N ILE A 731 -6.86 -31.57 36.13
CA ILE A 731 -6.70 -31.97 34.72
C ILE A 731 -8.10 -32.07 34.11
N ILE A 732 -8.35 -31.28 33.07
CA ILE A 732 -9.57 -31.32 32.26
C ILE A 732 -9.31 -32.27 31.11
N ARG A 733 -10.23 -33.20 30.87
CA ARG A 733 -10.22 -34.15 29.77
C ARG A 733 -11.46 -33.93 28.90
N LYS A 734 -11.25 -33.62 27.62
CA LYS A 734 -12.29 -33.53 26.59
C LYS A 734 -12.20 -34.77 25.71
N ILE A 735 -13.32 -35.46 25.50
CA ILE A 735 -13.42 -36.67 24.67
C ILE A 735 -14.47 -36.39 23.60
N ASP A 736 -14.06 -36.36 22.33
CA ASP A 736 -14.93 -36.17 21.18
C ASP A 736 -14.63 -37.21 20.08
N ASP A 737 -15.30 -37.10 18.94
CA ASP A 737 -15.09 -37.97 17.76
C ASP A 737 -13.69 -37.85 17.15
N LYS A 738 -12.94 -36.78 17.48
CA LYS A 738 -11.56 -36.55 17.05
C LYS A 738 -10.53 -37.08 18.05
N GLY A 739 -10.95 -37.52 19.24
CA GLY A 739 -10.10 -38.19 20.23
C GLY A 739 -10.13 -37.56 21.61
N ILE A 740 -9.07 -37.76 22.39
CA ILE A 740 -8.95 -37.28 23.78
C ILE A 740 -7.96 -36.13 23.84
N LYS A 741 -8.39 -34.97 24.36
CA LYS A 741 -7.51 -33.85 24.73
C LYS A 741 -7.49 -33.65 26.23
N THR A 742 -6.33 -33.36 26.80
CA THR A 742 -6.17 -33.07 28.24
C THR A 742 -5.45 -31.76 28.48
N GLN A 743 -5.87 -30.99 29.47
CA GLN A 743 -5.21 -29.75 29.85
C GLN A 743 -5.20 -29.56 31.37
N LYS A 744 -4.10 -29.03 31.89
CA LYS A 744 -3.97 -28.64 33.29
C LYS A 744 -4.61 -27.26 33.52
N ILE A 745 -5.35 -27.11 34.62
CA ILE A 745 -5.89 -25.84 35.10
C ILE A 745 -5.59 -25.67 36.60
N VAL A 746 -5.51 -24.43 37.06
CA VAL A 746 -5.28 -24.09 38.47
C VAL A 746 -6.48 -23.32 38.98
N ILE A 747 -7.17 -23.87 39.98
CA ILE A 747 -8.27 -23.20 40.69
C ILE A 747 -7.66 -22.55 41.94
N GLU A 748 -7.82 -21.24 42.09
CA GLU A 748 -7.33 -20.46 43.24
C GLU A 748 -8.38 -20.31 44.34
#